data_AF-A0A257GER3-F1
#
_entry.id   AF-A0A257GER3-F1
#
_cell.length_a   1.000
_cell.length_b   1.000
_cell.length_c   1.000
_cell.angle_alpha   90.00
_cell.angle_beta   90.00
_cell.angle_gamma   90.00
#
_symmetry.space_group_name_H-M   'P 1'
#
loop_
_entity.id
_entity.type
_entity.pdbx_description
1 polymer ?
#
loop_
_entity_poly.entity_id
_entity_poly.type
_entity_poly.pdbx_seq_one_letter_code
_entity_poly.pdbx_strand_id
1 'polypeptide(L)'
;MATQAIVDGLLDGSGAAKPIVAAIPPIPERLKPNGPLTAYRIRRFQIGLTALFLAGLAPVLLGMSAQWQAFGLGLIFPGGGFLYAGGVVGVLGALVSLACFAVITFIWWARGVILGPPGVLVGTALLSAAWIEGGEGVSAMAYLIPAGTGAIYGYLGLQRRRRFAEQQARGKDLNVMLAKAEPVLREAPIEASPEMTDGQILEYRRMLDLALQPVDSWSGFTTNDTWQDGALRYQISTMSWNLAFGQYTQLPAFHGYLNTAQENLIRKHIDRKTWNYWFWESLWGNFQISRNPVEIDNIMLSGFLGVSLGLFETASGTSPFAAPGELTFRWDERTAFPYNHEGLLKEVQKNYQRYDLGWFPCEPRWVYSMCNLVGRTSLALHDARHGTNLLGPVHDRFEQTMTEEMMMADGRIKVCTSTPFGFQVPSLSGLFGETWGIRFLTPHAPEQAERLWQVLKQDFIKTRPDGSLDFKLLPLGWDTRKPANFSFDQWPEMNPLTMVLWSALEMGDEEIIAATRAALAERNGADLPDMLTWTRRNTVRDMVNKGLPEAWKTGPLLTRATYPEVLVTRAVSDGQALELVLRAGGEPVRTELGFGRLKPGRGYRVVETGQALIADAQGQANILFDLDKRSQLTLVPVI
;
A
#
# COMPACT_ATOMS: atom_id res chain seq x y z
N MET A 1 -26.33 17.57 -27.76
CA MET A 1 -27.40 16.83 -27.06
C MET A 1 -26.86 15.74 -26.14
N ALA A 2 -25.92 14.89 -26.55
CA ALA A 2 -25.33 13.86 -25.67
C ALA A 2 -24.57 14.44 -24.45
N THR A 3 -23.89 15.57 -24.61
CA THR A 3 -23.13 16.24 -23.53
C THR A 3 -24.05 16.80 -22.44
N GLN A 4 -25.21 17.36 -22.81
CA GLN A 4 -26.17 17.90 -21.85
C GLN A 4 -26.78 16.78 -21.01
N ALA A 5 -27.18 15.66 -21.62
CA ALA A 5 -27.75 14.52 -20.90
C ALA A 5 -26.74 13.82 -19.95
N ILE A 6 -25.44 13.85 -20.29
CA ILE A 6 -24.37 13.35 -19.40
C ILE A 6 -24.18 14.30 -18.22
N VAL A 7 -24.19 15.61 -18.45
CA VAL A 7 -24.13 16.63 -17.38
C VAL A 7 -25.36 16.56 -16.48
N ASP A 8 -26.56 16.43 -17.07
CA ASP A 8 -27.83 16.30 -16.33
C ASP A 8 -27.90 15.00 -15.50
N GLY A 9 -27.17 13.95 -15.88
CA GLY A 9 -27.04 12.70 -15.11
C GLY A 9 -26.00 12.75 -13.97
N LEU A 10 -25.09 13.73 -14.02
CA LEU A 10 -24.04 13.95 -13.02
C LEU A 10 -24.42 14.96 -11.95
N LEU A 11 -25.45 15.78 -12.19
CA LEU A 11 -25.97 16.74 -11.23
C LEU A 11 -27.21 16.17 -10.50
N ASP A 12 -27.39 16.57 -9.25
CA ASP A 12 -28.62 16.32 -8.51
C ASP A 12 -29.70 17.37 -8.83
N GLY A 13 -30.89 17.22 -8.24
CA GLY A 13 -32.02 18.13 -8.46
C GLY A 13 -31.77 19.59 -8.03
N SER A 14 -30.63 19.89 -7.39
CA SER A 14 -30.21 21.23 -7.00
C SER A 14 -29.13 21.84 -7.92
N GLY A 15 -28.62 21.06 -8.88
CA GLY A 15 -27.53 21.47 -9.76
C GLY A 15 -26.13 21.23 -9.16
N ALA A 16 -26.02 20.55 -8.02
CA ALA A 16 -24.75 20.14 -7.42
C ALA A 16 -24.33 18.75 -7.95
N ALA A 17 -23.04 18.42 -7.90
CA ALA A 17 -22.57 17.08 -8.28
C ALA A 17 -23.27 16.00 -7.44
N LYS A 18 -23.74 14.92 -8.08
CA LYS A 18 -24.52 13.87 -7.42
C LYS A 18 -23.65 13.07 -6.44
N PRO A 19 -24.09 12.84 -5.20
CA PRO A 19 -23.40 11.93 -4.27
C PRO A 19 -23.31 10.51 -4.85
N ILE A 20 -22.13 9.89 -4.73
CA ILE A 20 -21.94 8.48 -5.11
C ILE A 20 -22.67 7.57 -4.12
N VAL A 21 -22.64 7.97 -2.84
CA VAL A 21 -23.28 7.27 -1.73
C VAL A 21 -24.42 8.15 -1.22
N ALA A 22 -25.61 7.56 -1.02
CA ALA A 22 -26.77 8.32 -0.55
C ALA A 22 -26.66 8.71 0.94
N ALA A 23 -26.12 7.82 1.77
CA ALA A 23 -25.91 8.04 3.18
C ALA A 23 -24.75 7.17 3.68
N ILE A 24 -24.01 7.65 4.67
CA ILE A 24 -22.87 6.93 5.23
C ILE A 24 -23.38 5.78 6.10
N PRO A 25 -22.97 4.52 5.84
CA PRO A 25 -23.49 3.39 6.59
C PRO A 25 -23.04 3.46 8.06
N PRO A 26 -23.90 3.07 9.01
CA PRO A 26 -23.49 3.02 10.41
C PRO A 26 -22.40 1.96 10.62
N ILE A 27 -21.67 2.10 11.72
CA ILE A 27 -20.82 1.08 12.30
C ILE A 27 -21.73 0.00 12.90
N PRO A 28 -21.66 -1.25 12.41
CA PRO A 28 -22.47 -2.35 12.93
C PRO A 28 -22.14 -2.65 14.40
N GLU A 29 -23.16 -2.99 15.19
CA GLU A 29 -22.94 -3.45 16.57
C GLU A 29 -22.21 -4.80 16.57
N ARG A 30 -21.12 -4.89 17.36
CA ARG A 30 -20.35 -6.13 17.52
C ARG A 30 -20.63 -6.73 18.88
N LEU A 31 -21.03 -8.00 18.94
CA LEU A 31 -21.22 -8.72 20.22
C LEU A 31 -19.90 -9.27 20.81
N LYS A 32 -18.86 -9.39 19.97
CA LYS A 32 -17.57 -9.98 20.33
C LYS A 32 -16.41 -9.11 19.82
N PRO A 33 -15.26 -9.10 20.53
CA PRO A 33 -14.09 -8.30 20.15
C PRO A 33 -13.43 -8.74 18.84
N ASN A 34 -13.60 -10.00 18.45
CA ASN A 34 -12.98 -10.57 17.25
C ASN A 34 -14.02 -11.34 16.45
N GLY A 35 -13.81 -11.41 15.13
CA GLY A 35 -14.55 -12.31 14.26
C GLY A 35 -14.30 -13.79 14.60
N PRO A 36 -15.12 -14.70 14.06
CA PRO A 36 -15.09 -16.12 14.41
C PRO A 36 -13.72 -16.77 14.20
N LEU A 37 -13.02 -16.49 13.10
CA LEU A 37 -11.72 -17.09 12.80
C LEU A 37 -10.63 -16.54 13.72
N THR A 38 -10.58 -15.23 13.88
CA THR A 38 -9.61 -14.58 14.78
C THR A 38 -9.82 -15.06 16.22
N ALA A 39 -11.08 -15.16 16.68
CA ALA A 39 -11.41 -15.66 18.01
C ALA A 39 -11.00 -17.12 18.20
N TYR A 40 -11.21 -17.98 17.20
CA TYR A 40 -10.77 -19.38 17.23
C TYR A 40 -9.25 -19.48 17.38
N ARG A 41 -8.48 -18.72 16.60
CA ARG A 41 -7.01 -18.72 16.63
C ARG A 41 -6.44 -18.22 17.95
N ILE A 42 -6.99 -17.12 18.47
CA ILE A 42 -6.60 -16.60 19.79
C ILE A 42 -6.90 -17.64 20.87
N ARG A 43 -8.07 -18.29 20.84
CA ARG A 43 -8.42 -19.33 21.81
C ARG A 43 -7.46 -20.51 21.73
N ARG A 44 -7.18 -21.01 20.54
CA ARG A 44 -6.21 -22.10 20.31
C ARG A 44 -4.84 -21.74 20.86
N PHE A 45 -4.36 -20.53 20.57
CA PHE A 45 -3.09 -20.04 21.08
C PHE A 45 -3.08 -19.95 22.61
N GLN A 46 -4.16 -19.42 23.22
CA GLN A 46 -4.30 -19.34 24.67
C GLN A 46 -4.29 -20.73 25.33
N ILE A 47 -4.98 -21.71 24.75
CA ILE A 47 -4.95 -23.11 25.23
C ILE A 47 -3.51 -23.65 25.19
N GLY A 48 -2.79 -23.41 24.10
CA GLY A 48 -1.38 -23.80 23.98
C GLY A 48 -0.49 -23.14 25.03
N LEU A 49 -0.65 -21.83 25.28
CA LEU A 49 0.06 -21.13 26.33
C LEU A 49 -0.29 -21.65 27.73
N THR A 50 -1.56 -21.96 28.00
CA THR A 50 -1.97 -22.56 29.27
C THR A 50 -1.34 -23.93 29.46
N ALA A 51 -1.30 -24.77 28.42
CA ALA A 51 -0.62 -26.06 28.48
C ALA A 51 0.89 -25.90 28.74
N LEU A 52 1.56 -24.96 28.06
CA LEU A 52 2.98 -24.66 28.28
C LEU A 52 3.23 -24.16 29.72
N PHE A 53 2.36 -23.27 30.22
CA PHE A 53 2.44 -22.77 31.59
C PHE A 53 2.30 -23.91 32.61
N LEU A 54 1.33 -24.80 32.43
CA LEU A 54 1.13 -25.96 33.31
C LEU A 54 2.30 -26.94 33.24
N ALA A 55 2.84 -27.18 32.04
CA ALA A 55 4.03 -28.01 31.85
C ALA A 55 5.26 -27.40 32.53
N GLY A 56 5.46 -26.08 32.43
CA GLY A 56 6.53 -25.39 33.13
C GLY A 56 6.35 -25.34 34.65
N LEU A 57 5.11 -25.40 35.14
CA LEU A 57 4.80 -25.41 36.58
C LEU A 57 4.95 -26.82 37.20
N ALA A 58 4.79 -27.88 36.41
CA ALA A 58 4.80 -29.26 36.89
C ALA A 58 6.08 -29.63 37.67
N PRO A 59 7.31 -29.27 37.25
CA PRO A 59 8.52 -29.54 38.03
C PRO A 59 8.52 -28.98 39.44
N VAL A 60 7.92 -27.81 39.64
CA VAL A 60 7.78 -27.18 40.95
C VAL A 60 6.76 -27.94 41.80
N LEU A 61 5.59 -28.26 41.23
CA LEU A 61 4.53 -28.97 41.94
C LEU A 61 4.90 -30.41 42.32
N LEU A 62 5.72 -31.07 41.49
CA LEU A 62 6.17 -32.43 41.70
C LEU A 62 7.45 -32.52 42.55
N GLY A 63 7.99 -31.38 43.03
CA GLY A 63 9.20 -31.34 43.83
C GLY A 63 10.43 -31.92 43.11
N MET A 64 10.53 -31.71 41.79
CA MET A 64 11.65 -32.19 40.98
C MET A 64 12.95 -31.42 41.32
N SER A 65 14.08 -31.86 40.78
CA SER A 65 15.38 -31.22 41.01
C SER A 65 15.39 -29.74 40.60
N ALA A 66 16.33 -28.97 41.18
CA ALA A 66 16.49 -27.54 40.89
C ALA A 66 16.68 -27.25 39.38
N GLN A 67 17.34 -28.15 38.65
CA GLN A 67 17.48 -28.08 37.20
C GLN A 67 16.13 -28.12 36.48
N TRP A 68 15.25 -29.07 36.83
CA TRP A 68 13.93 -29.20 36.23
C TRP A 68 13.01 -28.03 36.62
N GLN A 69 13.13 -27.54 37.85
CA GLN A 69 12.41 -26.33 38.28
C GLN A 69 12.87 -25.09 37.50
N ALA A 70 14.18 -24.88 37.33
CA ALA A 70 14.71 -23.77 36.53
C ALA A 70 14.27 -23.85 35.07
N PHE A 71 14.34 -25.04 34.45
CA PHE A 71 13.84 -25.26 33.10
C PHE A 71 12.36 -24.89 32.97
N GLY A 72 11.51 -25.44 33.86
CA GLY A 72 10.07 -25.19 33.85
C GLY A 72 9.70 -23.72 34.04
N LEU A 73 10.37 -23.03 34.98
CA LEU A 73 10.18 -21.60 35.22
C LEU A 73 10.68 -20.75 34.03
N GLY A 74 11.73 -21.18 33.35
CA GLY A 74 12.21 -20.59 32.10
C GLY A 74 11.24 -20.72 30.93
N LEU A 75 10.41 -21.77 30.90
CA LEU A 75 9.32 -21.92 29.91
C LEU A 75 8.11 -21.02 30.22
N ILE A 76 7.88 -20.68 31.50
CA ILE A 76 6.78 -19.80 31.92
C ILE A 76 7.07 -18.35 31.58
N PHE A 77 8.31 -17.89 31.82
CA PHE A 77 8.71 -16.51 31.65
C PHE A 77 10.14 -16.43 31.08
N PRO A 78 10.41 -15.61 30.05
CA PRO A 78 11.77 -15.42 29.53
C PRO A 78 12.74 -14.99 30.63
N GLY A 79 13.74 -15.82 30.93
CA GLY A 79 14.69 -15.59 32.03
C GLY A 79 14.21 -16.05 33.42
N GLY A 80 13.03 -16.65 33.54
CA GLY A 80 12.48 -17.13 34.81
C GLY A 80 13.37 -18.17 35.50
N GLY A 81 13.97 -19.08 34.74
CA GLY A 81 14.90 -20.07 35.30
C GLY A 81 16.18 -19.43 35.86
N PHE A 82 16.68 -18.34 35.26
CA PHE A 82 17.83 -17.60 35.79
C PHE A 82 17.49 -16.81 37.06
N LEU A 83 16.28 -16.24 37.14
CA LEU A 83 15.79 -15.62 38.38
C LEU A 83 15.69 -16.64 39.52
N TYR A 84 15.26 -17.86 39.20
CA TYR A 84 15.24 -18.97 40.17
C TYR A 84 16.65 -19.43 40.56
N ALA A 85 17.60 -19.48 39.63
CA ALA A 85 19.00 -19.78 39.95
C ALA A 85 19.65 -18.73 40.86
N GLY A 86 19.19 -17.48 40.82
CA GLY A 86 19.60 -16.42 41.74
C GLY A 86 21.02 -15.91 41.54
N GLY A 87 21.48 -15.09 42.48
CA GLY A 87 22.77 -14.42 42.40
C GLY A 87 22.86 -13.34 41.30
N VAL A 88 24.00 -12.65 41.23
CA VAL A 88 24.24 -11.58 40.25
C VAL A 88 24.14 -12.11 38.82
N VAL A 89 24.70 -13.29 38.56
CA VAL A 89 24.66 -13.92 37.24
C VAL A 89 23.24 -14.32 36.84
N GLY A 90 22.41 -14.80 37.78
CA GLY A 90 21.01 -15.10 37.50
C GLY A 90 20.20 -13.85 37.13
N VAL A 91 20.40 -12.73 37.83
CA VAL A 91 19.74 -11.46 37.47
C VAL A 91 20.17 -10.97 36.08
N LEU A 92 21.48 -10.97 35.79
CA LEU A 92 21.99 -10.58 34.47
C LEU A 92 21.49 -11.52 33.37
N GLY A 93 21.51 -12.83 33.61
CA GLY A 93 21.00 -13.84 32.68
C GLY A 93 19.51 -13.66 32.39
N ALA A 94 18.70 -13.29 33.39
CA ALA A 94 17.29 -12.98 33.21
C ALA A 94 17.07 -11.71 32.36
N LEU A 95 17.82 -10.64 32.62
CA LEU A 95 17.75 -9.40 31.84
C LEU A 95 18.15 -9.63 30.38
N VAL A 96 19.23 -10.38 30.14
CA VAL A 96 19.67 -10.75 28.79
C VAL A 96 18.62 -11.62 28.10
N SER A 97 18.05 -12.60 28.80
CA SER A 97 16.99 -13.46 28.26
C SER A 97 15.76 -12.65 27.83
N LEU A 98 15.34 -11.69 28.66
CA LEU A 98 14.22 -10.81 28.35
C LEU A 98 14.54 -9.90 27.16
N ALA A 99 15.75 -9.34 27.09
CA ALA A 99 16.20 -8.51 25.96
C ALA A 99 16.24 -9.32 24.66
N CYS A 100 16.83 -10.52 24.67
CA CYS A 100 16.86 -11.43 23.53
C CYS A 100 15.44 -11.81 23.09
N PHE A 101 14.54 -12.08 24.04
CA PHE A 101 13.15 -12.42 23.74
C PHE A 101 12.39 -11.23 23.12
N ALA A 102 12.61 -10.01 23.61
CA ALA A 102 12.03 -8.80 23.05
C ALA A 102 12.54 -8.55 21.61
N VAL A 103 13.85 -8.65 21.39
CA VAL A 103 14.48 -8.46 20.07
C VAL A 103 13.99 -9.52 19.08
N ILE A 104 13.96 -10.80 19.46
CA ILE A 104 13.52 -11.85 18.54
C ILE A 104 12.02 -11.78 18.25
N THR A 105 11.20 -11.30 19.21
CA THR A 105 9.77 -11.06 18.98
C THR A 105 9.57 -9.94 17.96
N PHE A 106 10.39 -8.88 18.03
CA PHE A 106 10.40 -7.83 17.01
C PHE A 106 10.81 -8.38 15.64
N ILE A 107 11.88 -9.19 15.57
CA ILE A 107 12.33 -9.81 14.31
C ILE A 107 11.27 -10.76 13.74
N TRP A 108 10.59 -11.54 14.58
CA TRP A 108 9.49 -12.42 14.17
C TRP A 108 8.35 -11.64 13.54
N TRP A 109 7.95 -10.52 14.15
CA TRP A 109 6.95 -9.64 13.55
C TRP A 109 7.46 -9.03 12.24
N ALA A 110 8.67 -8.48 12.26
CA ALA A 110 9.26 -7.71 11.17
C ALA A 110 9.63 -8.53 9.92
N ARG A 111 9.94 -9.83 10.08
CA ARG A 111 10.51 -10.68 9.01
C ARG A 111 9.89 -12.07 8.95
N GLY A 112 8.89 -12.37 9.77
CA GLY A 112 8.21 -13.66 9.77
C GLY A 112 8.97 -14.84 10.41
N VAL A 113 10.06 -14.62 11.17
CA VAL A 113 10.88 -15.70 11.79
C VAL A 113 10.11 -16.44 12.91
N ILE A 114 9.25 -17.39 12.54
CA ILE A 114 8.24 -17.97 13.45
C ILE A 114 8.82 -18.81 14.60
N LEU A 115 9.99 -19.43 14.40
CA LEU A 115 10.67 -20.22 15.44
C LEU A 115 11.55 -19.38 16.38
N GLY A 116 11.73 -18.09 16.10
CA GLY A 116 12.60 -17.22 16.87
C GLY A 116 12.20 -17.12 18.35
N PRO A 117 11.00 -16.62 18.68
CA PRO A 117 10.54 -16.51 20.06
C PRO A 117 10.56 -17.84 20.86
N PRO A 118 10.00 -18.97 20.37
CA PRO A 118 10.09 -20.22 21.12
C PRO A 118 11.53 -20.73 21.22
N GLY A 119 12.38 -20.52 20.21
CA GLY A 119 13.80 -20.89 20.26
C GLY A 119 14.56 -20.16 21.37
N VAL A 120 14.37 -18.84 21.51
CA VAL A 120 15.01 -18.07 22.60
C VAL A 120 14.44 -18.47 23.97
N LEU A 121 13.13 -18.68 24.07
CA LEU A 121 12.51 -19.11 25.33
C LEU A 121 13.06 -20.47 25.80
N VAL A 122 13.03 -21.48 24.93
CA VAL A 122 13.55 -22.82 25.25
C VAL A 122 15.06 -22.80 25.46
N GLY A 123 15.81 -22.07 24.63
CA GLY A 123 17.26 -21.96 24.75
C GLY A 123 17.67 -21.33 26.09
N THR A 124 17.04 -20.23 26.50
CA THR A 124 17.31 -19.58 27.79
C THR A 124 16.87 -20.45 28.98
N ALA A 125 15.76 -21.19 28.85
CA ALA A 125 15.35 -22.16 29.86
C ALA A 125 16.39 -23.29 30.04
N LEU A 126 16.89 -23.88 28.95
CA LEU A 126 17.93 -24.92 28.98
C LEU A 126 19.24 -24.40 29.60
N LEU A 127 19.68 -23.19 29.21
CA LEU A 127 20.89 -22.57 29.75
C LEU A 127 20.78 -22.34 31.26
N SER A 128 19.62 -21.87 31.73
CA SER A 128 19.39 -21.67 33.17
C SER A 128 19.36 -22.99 33.95
N ALA A 129 18.84 -24.06 33.34
CA ALA A 129 18.80 -25.39 33.94
C ALA A 129 20.20 -26.03 34.03
N ALA A 130 21.04 -25.82 33.02
CA ALA A 130 22.45 -26.23 33.08
C ALA A 130 23.23 -25.41 34.12
N TRP A 131 22.95 -24.11 34.24
CA TRP A 131 23.65 -23.23 35.17
C TRP A 131 23.46 -23.59 36.64
N ILE A 132 22.26 -24.03 37.02
CA ILE A 132 21.91 -24.37 38.40
C ILE A 132 22.24 -25.82 38.77
N GLU A 133 22.92 -26.57 37.90
CA GLU A 133 23.30 -27.96 38.15
C GLU A 133 24.03 -28.12 39.49
N GLY A 134 23.49 -28.97 40.38
CA GLY A 134 24.04 -29.21 41.72
C GLY A 134 23.83 -28.07 42.74
N GLY A 135 23.15 -26.99 42.37
CA GLY A 135 22.84 -25.86 43.24
C GLY A 135 21.43 -25.91 43.86
N GLU A 136 21.18 -24.98 44.79
CA GLU A 136 19.86 -24.71 45.35
C GLU A 136 19.28 -23.43 44.74
N GLY A 137 18.00 -23.47 44.34
CA GLY A 137 17.32 -22.30 43.78
C GLY A 137 16.69 -21.40 44.84
N VAL A 138 16.35 -20.18 44.44
CA VAL A 138 15.62 -19.20 45.25
C VAL A 138 14.17 -19.65 45.38
N SER A 139 13.82 -20.29 46.50
CA SER A 139 12.51 -20.90 46.74
C SER A 139 11.31 -19.97 46.49
N ALA A 140 11.43 -18.69 46.83
CA ALA A 140 10.38 -17.70 46.57
C ALA A 140 10.07 -17.54 45.06
N MET A 141 11.08 -17.64 44.19
CA MET A 141 10.91 -17.48 42.74
C MET A 141 10.11 -18.62 42.11
N ALA A 142 10.11 -19.80 42.72
CA ALA A 142 9.29 -20.94 42.28
C ALA A 142 7.78 -20.63 42.33
N TYR A 143 7.36 -19.68 43.18
CA TYR A 143 5.97 -19.25 43.31
C TYR A 143 5.71 -17.87 42.69
N LEU A 144 6.66 -16.94 42.81
CA LEU A 144 6.51 -15.58 42.30
C LEU A 144 6.46 -15.52 40.77
N ILE A 145 7.23 -16.34 40.06
CA ILE A 145 7.25 -16.34 38.58
C ILE A 145 5.91 -16.83 38.01
N PRO A 146 5.36 -18.00 38.42
CA PRO A 146 4.05 -18.43 37.94
C PRO A 146 2.93 -17.46 38.35
N ALA A 147 2.93 -16.98 39.60
CA ALA A 147 1.89 -16.06 40.09
C ALA A 147 1.93 -14.71 39.35
N GLY A 148 3.13 -14.13 39.17
CA GLY A 148 3.31 -12.88 38.43
C GLY A 148 2.92 -13.01 36.96
N THR A 149 3.31 -14.11 36.31
CA THR A 149 2.94 -14.39 34.91
C THR A 149 1.43 -14.56 34.77
N GLY A 150 0.79 -15.31 35.67
CA GLY A 150 -0.67 -15.46 35.73
C GLY A 150 -1.39 -14.13 35.93
N ALA A 151 -0.89 -13.28 36.83
CA ALA A 151 -1.42 -11.94 37.07
C ALA A 151 -1.32 -11.04 35.83
N ILE A 152 -0.19 -11.09 35.09
CA ILE A 152 0.00 -10.37 33.82
C ILE A 152 -1.04 -10.83 32.80
N TYR A 153 -1.22 -12.15 32.59
CA TYR A 153 -2.23 -12.66 31.66
C TYR A 153 -3.66 -12.27 32.06
N GLY A 154 -3.99 -12.32 33.35
CA GLY A 154 -5.27 -11.89 33.89
C GLY A 154 -5.52 -10.39 33.64
N TYR A 155 -4.53 -9.55 33.92
CA TYR A 155 -4.59 -8.11 33.66
C TYR A 155 -4.78 -7.81 32.17
N LEU A 156 -4.01 -8.44 31.28
CA LEU A 156 -4.16 -8.29 29.83
C LEU A 156 -5.54 -8.74 29.34
N GLY A 157 -6.09 -9.82 29.92
CA GLY A 157 -7.46 -10.28 29.64
C GLY A 157 -8.52 -9.26 30.04
N LEU A 158 -8.38 -8.65 31.22
CA LEU A 158 -9.27 -7.58 31.69
C LEU A 158 -9.16 -6.33 30.81
N GLN A 159 -7.93 -5.92 30.47
CA GLN A 159 -7.69 -4.76 29.60
C GLN A 159 -8.31 -4.96 28.22
N ARG A 160 -8.24 -6.16 27.64
CA ARG A 160 -8.91 -6.48 26.37
C ARG A 160 -10.44 -6.33 26.47
N ARG A 161 -11.05 -6.76 27.57
CA ARG A 161 -12.50 -6.59 27.79
C ARG A 161 -12.88 -5.11 27.94
N ARG A 162 -12.10 -4.35 28.71
CA ARG A 162 -12.31 -2.90 28.88
C ARG A 162 -12.20 -2.15 27.56
N ARG A 163 -11.11 -2.37 26.81
CA ARG A 163 -10.90 -1.76 25.49
C ARG A 163 -12.04 -2.09 24.53
N PHE A 164 -12.53 -3.33 24.53
CA PHE A 164 -13.66 -3.68 23.68
C PHE A 164 -14.95 -2.91 24.05
N ALA A 165 -15.24 -2.78 25.34
CA ALA A 165 -16.38 -1.99 25.80
C ALA A 165 -16.22 -0.50 25.45
N GLU A 166 -15.01 0.05 25.59
CA GLU A 166 -14.67 1.43 25.17
C GLU A 166 -14.86 1.61 23.66
N GLN A 167 -14.42 0.65 22.84
CA GLN A 167 -14.61 0.68 21.39
C GLN A 167 -16.09 0.60 20.99
N GLN A 168 -16.88 -0.24 21.67
CA GLN A 168 -18.33 -0.28 21.42
C GLN A 168 -19.02 1.04 21.78
N ALA A 169 -18.66 1.64 22.91
CA ALA A 169 -19.19 2.95 23.32
C ALA A 169 -18.82 4.02 22.28
N ARG A 170 -17.54 4.06 21.88
CA ARG A 170 -17.05 4.97 20.84
C ARG A 170 -17.76 4.75 19.51
N GLY A 171 -17.99 3.51 19.09
CA GLY A 171 -18.73 3.20 17.86
C GLY A 171 -20.17 3.72 17.90
N LYS A 172 -20.84 3.65 19.06
CA LYS A 172 -22.18 4.24 19.25
C LYS A 172 -22.15 5.77 19.13
N ASP A 173 -21.16 6.43 19.74
CA ASP A 173 -21.00 7.89 19.62
C ASP A 173 -20.70 8.31 18.18
N LEU A 174 -19.83 7.57 17.49
CA LEU A 174 -19.51 7.80 16.08
C LEU A 174 -20.73 7.62 15.18
N ASN A 175 -21.61 6.65 15.45
CA ASN A 175 -22.85 6.49 14.68
C ASN A 175 -23.79 7.71 14.74
N VAL A 176 -23.82 8.43 15.85
CA VAL A 176 -24.58 9.69 15.96
C VAL A 176 -24.01 10.76 15.03
N MET A 177 -22.68 10.80 14.88
CA MET A 177 -21.99 11.70 13.96
C MET A 177 -22.15 11.27 12.51
N LEU A 178 -21.95 9.99 12.20
CA LEU A 178 -22.09 9.44 10.84
C LEU A 178 -23.50 9.64 10.28
N ALA A 179 -24.54 9.54 11.11
CA ALA A 179 -25.91 9.80 10.71
C ALA A 179 -26.19 11.25 10.30
N LYS A 180 -25.33 12.19 10.72
CA LYS A 180 -25.43 13.63 10.39
C LYS A 180 -24.43 14.06 9.32
N ALA A 181 -23.40 13.24 9.06
CA ALA A 181 -22.35 13.56 8.12
C ALA A 181 -22.86 13.37 6.68
N GLU A 182 -22.60 14.37 5.84
CA GLU A 182 -22.83 14.23 4.40
C GLU A 182 -21.71 13.38 3.78
N PRO A 183 -22.06 12.42 2.89
CA PRO A 183 -21.07 11.74 2.05
C PRO A 183 -20.20 12.76 1.31
N VAL A 184 -18.91 12.50 1.14
CA VAL A 184 -17.96 13.40 0.46
C VAL A 184 -17.78 13.04 -1.02
N LEU A 185 -17.86 11.75 -1.35
CA LEU A 185 -17.73 11.24 -2.71
C LEU A 185 -18.86 11.78 -3.60
N ARG A 186 -18.46 12.29 -4.76
CA ARG A 186 -19.35 12.88 -5.76
C ARG A 186 -18.99 12.32 -7.12
N GLU A 187 -19.99 12.02 -7.94
CA GLU A 187 -19.72 11.74 -9.36
C GLU A 187 -19.11 12.99 -10.01
N ALA A 188 -18.20 12.75 -10.96
CA ALA A 188 -17.52 13.80 -11.70
C ALA A 188 -17.24 13.32 -13.13
N PRO A 189 -17.24 14.24 -14.12
CA PRO A 189 -16.79 13.90 -15.46
C PRO A 189 -15.30 13.58 -15.46
N ILE A 190 -14.88 12.71 -16.38
CA ILE A 190 -13.46 12.44 -16.61
C ILE A 190 -12.93 13.52 -17.54
N GLU A 191 -12.27 14.51 -16.94
CA GLU A 191 -11.63 15.61 -17.63
C GLU A 191 -10.13 15.61 -17.38
N ALA A 192 -9.38 16.16 -18.34
CA ALA A 192 -7.96 16.31 -18.20
C ALA A 192 -7.66 17.51 -17.29
N SER A 193 -6.78 17.29 -16.33
CA SER A 193 -6.27 18.33 -15.45
C SER A 193 -5.51 19.42 -16.25
N PRO A 194 -5.31 20.60 -15.64
CA PRO A 194 -4.41 21.62 -16.19
C PRO A 194 -2.99 21.10 -16.42
N GLU A 195 -2.17 21.91 -17.09
CA GLU A 195 -0.72 21.65 -17.22
C GLU A 195 -0.10 21.40 -15.84
N MET A 196 0.87 20.48 -15.78
CA MET A 196 1.65 20.24 -14.56
C MET A 196 2.21 21.54 -13.97
N THR A 197 2.10 21.70 -12.65
CA THR A 197 2.76 22.79 -11.93
C THR A 197 4.27 22.60 -11.88
N ASP A 198 5.03 23.63 -11.50
CA ASP A 198 6.49 23.54 -11.43
C ASP A 198 6.97 22.47 -10.44
N GLY A 199 6.28 22.30 -9.29
CA GLY A 199 6.57 21.23 -8.35
C GLY A 199 6.27 19.83 -8.92
N GLN A 200 5.18 19.66 -9.68
CA GLN A 200 4.91 18.40 -10.39
C GLN A 200 5.97 18.12 -11.46
N ILE A 201 6.42 19.14 -12.21
CA ILE A 201 7.46 19.00 -13.24
C ILE A 201 8.78 18.56 -12.62
N LEU A 202 9.15 19.11 -11.46
CA LEU A 202 10.35 18.71 -10.72
C LEU A 202 10.32 17.21 -10.39
N GLU A 203 9.22 16.76 -9.81
CA GLU A 203 9.05 15.34 -9.46
C GLU A 203 8.91 14.44 -10.69
N TYR A 204 8.24 14.92 -11.75
CA TYR A 204 8.14 14.21 -13.01
C TYR A 204 9.52 13.90 -13.58
N ARG A 205 10.40 14.91 -13.61
CA ARG A 205 11.78 14.78 -14.08
C ARG A 205 12.55 13.78 -13.21
N ARG A 206 12.44 13.86 -11.89
CA ARG A 206 13.09 12.91 -10.97
C ARG A 206 12.66 11.47 -11.24
N MET A 207 11.35 11.22 -11.39
CA MET A 207 10.83 9.89 -11.71
C MET A 207 11.30 9.39 -13.07
N LEU A 208 11.32 10.25 -14.10
CA LEU A 208 11.81 9.91 -15.43
C LEU A 208 13.32 9.61 -15.44
N ASP A 209 14.13 10.41 -14.74
CA ASP A 209 15.58 10.21 -14.61
C ASP A 209 15.92 8.87 -13.95
N LEU A 210 15.06 8.35 -13.07
CA LEU A 210 15.22 7.02 -12.45
C LEU A 210 14.66 5.90 -13.34
N ALA A 211 13.51 6.12 -13.95
CA ALA A 211 12.79 5.11 -14.74
C ALA A 211 13.43 4.85 -16.11
N LEU A 212 13.99 5.87 -16.77
CA LEU A 212 14.57 5.76 -18.11
C LEU A 212 16.02 5.23 -18.12
N GLN A 213 16.62 5.00 -16.96
CA GLN A 213 17.90 4.30 -16.87
C GLN A 213 17.78 2.87 -17.41
N PRO A 214 18.90 2.25 -17.83
CA PRO A 214 18.94 0.80 -18.08
C PRO A 214 18.29 0.03 -16.92
N VAL A 215 17.55 -1.04 -17.24
CA VAL A 215 16.75 -1.79 -16.25
C VAL A 215 17.61 -2.29 -15.08
N ASP A 216 18.85 -2.68 -15.34
CA ASP A 216 19.83 -3.16 -14.36
C ASP A 216 20.59 -2.05 -13.60
N SER A 217 20.41 -0.78 -13.99
CA SER A 217 20.96 0.38 -13.27
C SER A 217 20.08 0.80 -12.09
N TRP A 218 20.71 1.09 -10.95
CA TRP A 218 20.04 1.49 -9.71
C TRP A 218 20.57 2.82 -9.16
N SER A 219 21.19 3.64 -10.01
CA SER A 219 21.72 4.93 -9.60
C SER A 219 20.58 5.85 -9.15
N GLY A 220 20.72 6.45 -7.96
CA GLY A 220 19.70 7.32 -7.36
C GLY A 220 18.61 6.59 -6.57
N PHE A 221 18.54 5.25 -6.60
CA PHE A 221 17.65 4.48 -5.73
C PHE A 221 18.27 4.29 -4.34
N THR A 222 17.45 4.39 -3.29
CA THR A 222 17.89 4.11 -1.92
C THR A 222 17.93 2.61 -1.68
N THR A 223 19.04 2.10 -1.14
CA THR A 223 19.24 0.67 -0.85
C THR A 223 19.57 0.37 0.61
N ASN A 224 19.44 1.37 1.49
CA ASN A 224 19.73 1.27 2.92
C ASN A 224 18.79 0.31 3.66
N ASP A 225 17.56 0.16 3.16
CA ASP A 225 16.58 -0.81 3.64
C ASP A 225 16.05 -1.60 2.44
N THR A 226 16.31 -2.90 2.41
CA THR A 226 15.87 -3.81 1.34
C THR A 226 14.66 -4.66 1.74
N TRP A 227 14.22 -4.58 3.00
CA TRP A 227 13.25 -5.52 3.57
C TRP A 227 11.94 -4.83 3.97
N GLN A 228 11.99 -3.62 4.51
CA GLN A 228 10.80 -2.94 5.01
C GLN A 228 10.38 -1.79 4.09
N ASP A 229 9.90 -0.71 4.70
CA ASP A 229 9.21 0.40 4.05
C ASP A 229 10.13 1.14 3.05
N GLY A 230 11.47 1.04 3.19
CA GLY A 230 12.45 1.67 2.29
C GLY A 230 12.83 0.82 1.08
N ALA A 231 12.26 -0.38 0.96
CA ALA A 231 12.65 -1.33 -0.07
C ALA A 231 12.31 -0.89 -1.50
N LEU A 232 13.12 -1.36 -2.45
CA LEU A 232 13.01 -1.02 -3.87
C LEU A 232 11.59 -1.14 -4.44
N ARG A 233 10.85 -2.16 -4.02
CA ARG A 233 9.48 -2.44 -4.48
C ARG A 233 8.47 -1.34 -4.16
N TYR A 234 8.57 -0.69 -2.99
CA TYR A 234 7.71 0.46 -2.70
C TYR A 234 8.06 1.63 -3.59
N GLN A 235 9.36 1.87 -3.75
CA GLN A 235 9.83 2.99 -4.53
C GLN A 235 9.51 2.91 -6.02
N ILE A 236 9.64 1.72 -6.59
CA ILE A 236 9.20 1.43 -7.95
C ILE A 236 7.68 1.55 -8.08
N SER A 237 6.91 1.01 -7.12
CA SER A 237 5.45 1.06 -7.16
C SER A 237 4.91 2.48 -7.12
N THR A 238 5.40 3.33 -6.21
CA THR A 238 4.90 4.71 -6.10
C THR A 238 5.22 5.52 -7.35
N MET A 239 6.43 5.40 -7.90
CA MET A 239 6.77 6.07 -9.17
C MET A 239 5.92 5.54 -10.33
N SER A 240 5.74 4.23 -10.42
CA SER A 240 4.92 3.60 -11.47
C SER A 240 3.47 4.09 -11.41
N TRP A 241 2.88 4.16 -10.22
CA TRP A 241 1.51 4.63 -10.04
C TRP A 241 1.38 6.12 -10.31
N ASN A 242 2.31 6.95 -9.82
CA ASN A 242 2.29 8.39 -10.04
C ASN A 242 2.43 8.73 -11.54
N LEU A 243 3.31 8.04 -12.27
CA LEU A 243 3.42 8.19 -13.73
C LEU A 243 2.13 7.77 -14.45
N ALA A 244 1.50 6.67 -14.04
CA ALA A 244 0.22 6.23 -14.60
C ALA A 244 -0.92 7.21 -14.29
N PHE A 245 -0.96 7.77 -13.08
CA PHE A 245 -1.94 8.80 -12.70
C PHE A 245 -1.70 10.11 -13.47
N GLY A 246 -0.44 10.52 -13.64
CA GLY A 246 -0.07 11.67 -14.46
C GLY A 246 -0.42 11.48 -15.92
N GLN A 247 -0.22 10.27 -16.46
CA GLN A 247 -0.68 9.90 -17.78
C GLN A 247 -2.19 9.96 -17.90
N TYR A 248 -2.92 9.41 -16.94
CA TYR A 248 -4.39 9.42 -16.97
C TYR A 248 -4.99 10.82 -16.80
N THR A 249 -4.36 11.71 -16.01
CA THR A 249 -4.97 12.99 -15.64
C THR A 249 -4.44 14.19 -16.44
N GLN A 250 -3.13 14.31 -16.76
CA GLN A 250 -2.59 15.43 -17.55
C GLN A 250 -2.11 15.04 -18.95
N LEU A 251 -1.68 13.79 -19.13
CA LEU A 251 -0.99 13.35 -20.35
C LEU A 251 -1.69 12.17 -21.09
N PRO A 252 -3.03 12.09 -21.18
CA PRO A 252 -3.70 10.92 -21.74
C PRO A 252 -3.38 10.69 -23.22
N ALA A 253 -2.89 11.72 -23.92
CA ALA A 253 -2.49 11.63 -25.32
C ALA A 253 -0.96 11.58 -25.53
N PHE A 254 -0.15 11.30 -24.49
CA PHE A 254 1.29 11.13 -24.60
C PHE A 254 1.73 9.71 -24.25
N HIS A 255 2.48 9.09 -25.17
CA HIS A 255 3.09 7.77 -24.97
C HIS A 255 4.61 7.94 -24.83
N GLY A 256 5.34 7.98 -25.95
CA GLY A 256 6.77 8.30 -25.99
C GLY A 256 7.61 7.72 -24.85
N TYR A 257 8.46 8.56 -24.28
CA TYR A 257 9.31 8.17 -23.16
C TYR A 257 8.51 7.86 -21.87
N LEU A 258 7.26 8.32 -21.74
CA LEU A 258 6.43 8.05 -20.55
C LEU A 258 5.98 6.58 -20.49
N ASN A 259 5.60 5.98 -21.61
CA ASN A 259 5.33 4.55 -21.68
C ASN A 259 6.61 3.75 -21.41
N THR A 260 7.73 4.12 -22.05
CA THR A 260 9.04 3.48 -21.82
C THR A 260 9.45 3.52 -20.34
N ALA A 261 9.24 4.67 -19.66
CA ALA A 261 9.53 4.82 -18.25
C ALA A 261 8.69 3.85 -17.38
N GLN A 262 7.38 3.76 -17.63
CA GLN A 262 6.49 2.86 -16.90
C GLN A 262 6.84 1.38 -17.15
N GLU A 263 7.13 1.01 -18.40
CA GLU A 263 7.59 -0.34 -18.76
C GLU A 263 8.91 -0.69 -18.07
N ASN A 264 9.87 0.24 -18.05
CA ASN A 264 11.15 0.04 -17.37
C ASN A 264 10.97 -0.14 -15.85
N LEU A 265 10.07 0.62 -15.22
CA LEU A 265 9.75 0.44 -13.80
C LEU A 265 9.15 -0.94 -13.53
N ILE A 266 8.23 -1.42 -14.37
CA ILE A 266 7.68 -2.78 -14.27
C ILE A 266 8.79 -3.83 -14.43
N ARG A 267 9.72 -3.63 -15.37
CA ARG A 267 10.88 -4.51 -15.57
C ARG A 267 11.85 -4.47 -14.37
N LYS A 268 12.06 -3.31 -13.75
CA LYS A 268 12.80 -3.17 -12.48
C LYS A 268 12.09 -3.86 -11.32
N HIS A 269 10.76 -3.88 -11.31
CA HIS A 269 9.97 -4.54 -10.26
C HIS A 269 10.18 -6.06 -10.26
N ILE A 270 10.32 -6.66 -11.45
CA ILE A 270 10.60 -8.10 -11.61
C ILE A 270 12.11 -8.44 -11.61
N ASP A 271 12.99 -7.44 -11.48
CA ASP A 271 14.43 -7.66 -11.32
C ASP A 271 14.73 -8.31 -9.96
N ARG A 272 15.66 -9.26 -9.95
CA ARG A 272 16.03 -10.04 -8.75
C ARG A 272 16.39 -9.17 -7.56
N LYS A 273 17.00 -8.01 -7.76
CA LYS A 273 17.37 -7.09 -6.67
C LYS A 273 16.15 -6.58 -5.89
N THR A 274 14.98 -6.55 -6.53
CA THR A 274 13.73 -6.08 -5.92
C THR A 274 13.09 -7.15 -5.04
N TRP A 275 13.21 -8.43 -5.39
CA TRP A 275 12.40 -9.51 -4.78
C TRP A 275 13.18 -10.67 -4.14
N ASN A 276 14.52 -10.72 -4.28
CA ASN A 276 15.33 -11.82 -3.72
C ASN A 276 15.21 -11.99 -2.20
N TYR A 277 14.81 -10.93 -1.47
CA TYR A 277 14.51 -10.97 -0.04
C TYR A 277 13.50 -12.07 0.30
N TRP A 278 12.55 -12.33 -0.61
CA TRP A 278 11.44 -13.25 -0.36
C TRP A 278 11.88 -14.68 -0.12
N PHE A 279 12.93 -15.16 -0.81
CA PHE A 279 13.45 -16.51 -0.60
C PHE A 279 13.79 -16.75 0.87
N TRP A 280 14.44 -15.78 1.49
CA TRP A 280 14.85 -15.86 2.88
C TRP A 280 13.66 -15.75 3.83
N GLU A 281 12.76 -14.79 3.60
CA GLU A 281 11.53 -14.66 4.39
C GLU A 281 10.68 -15.92 4.38
N SER A 282 10.44 -16.46 3.18
CA SER A 282 9.67 -17.68 3.00
C SER A 282 10.36 -18.91 3.62
N LEU A 283 11.70 -18.97 3.57
CA LEU A 283 12.46 -20.08 4.16
C LEU A 283 12.27 -20.18 5.67
N TRP A 284 12.42 -19.09 6.43
CA TRP A 284 12.27 -19.16 7.89
C TRP A 284 10.84 -18.94 8.39
N GLY A 285 9.97 -18.34 7.59
CA GLY A 285 8.60 -18.01 7.98
C GLY A 285 7.55 -19.00 7.47
N ASN A 286 7.75 -19.55 6.28
CA ASN A 286 6.86 -20.54 5.67
C ASN A 286 7.50 -21.93 5.55
N PHE A 287 8.80 -22.07 5.85
CA PHE A 287 9.57 -23.30 5.66
C PHE A 287 9.58 -23.77 4.20
N GLN A 288 9.60 -22.80 3.28
CA GLN A 288 9.58 -23.03 1.84
C GLN A 288 10.95 -22.75 1.23
N ILE A 289 11.43 -23.68 0.41
CA ILE A 289 12.70 -23.54 -0.33
C ILE A 289 12.45 -23.00 -1.76
N SER A 290 11.19 -22.78 -2.13
CA SER A 290 10.83 -22.18 -3.42
C SER A 290 11.42 -20.77 -3.54
N ARG A 291 12.06 -20.49 -4.68
CA ARG A 291 12.58 -19.16 -5.03
C ARG A 291 11.55 -18.32 -5.79
N ASN A 292 10.38 -18.87 -6.07
CA ASN A 292 9.32 -18.16 -6.78
C ASN A 292 8.68 -17.12 -5.83
N PRO A 293 8.77 -15.81 -6.14
CA PRO A 293 8.32 -14.79 -5.22
C PRO A 293 6.82 -14.51 -5.24
N VAL A 294 6.06 -15.19 -6.10
CA VAL A 294 4.62 -14.93 -6.36
C VAL A 294 3.73 -16.09 -5.90
N GLU A 295 4.22 -17.33 -5.95
CA GLU A 295 3.43 -18.55 -5.74
C GLU A 295 2.75 -18.62 -4.36
N ILE A 296 3.40 -18.08 -3.33
CA ILE A 296 2.92 -18.10 -1.94
C ILE A 296 3.16 -16.74 -1.31
N ASP A 297 2.10 -16.17 -0.73
CA ASP A 297 2.10 -14.92 0.05
C ASP A 297 2.63 -13.73 -0.76
N ASN A 298 3.44 -12.86 -0.15
CA ASN A 298 4.12 -11.74 -0.78
C ASN A 298 3.19 -10.80 -1.57
N ILE A 299 1.98 -10.57 -1.05
CA ILE A 299 0.98 -9.73 -1.71
C ILE A 299 1.50 -8.33 -2.04
N MET A 300 2.44 -7.81 -1.25
CA MET A 300 2.96 -6.49 -1.53
C MET A 300 3.84 -6.48 -2.78
N LEU A 301 4.57 -7.55 -3.10
CA LEU A 301 5.23 -7.64 -4.39
C LEU A 301 4.22 -7.84 -5.53
N SER A 302 3.39 -8.88 -5.44
CA SER A 302 2.54 -9.35 -6.54
C SER A 302 1.32 -8.47 -6.77
N GLY A 303 0.63 -8.05 -5.71
CA GLY A 303 -0.53 -7.16 -5.77
C GLY A 303 -0.15 -5.74 -6.18
N PHE A 304 0.99 -5.21 -5.75
CA PHE A 304 1.40 -3.85 -6.14
C PHE A 304 1.89 -3.82 -7.58
N LEU A 305 2.63 -4.85 -8.02
CA LEU A 305 2.95 -5.05 -9.43
C LEU A 305 1.69 -5.15 -10.29
N GLY A 306 0.68 -5.89 -9.82
CA GLY A 306 -0.62 -5.99 -10.48
C GLY A 306 -1.32 -4.64 -10.63
N VAL A 307 -1.26 -3.77 -9.61
CA VAL A 307 -1.78 -2.40 -9.73
C VAL A 307 -0.94 -1.57 -10.71
N SER A 308 0.40 -1.67 -10.69
CA SER A 308 1.27 -1.00 -11.66
C SER A 308 0.91 -1.37 -13.10
N LEU A 309 0.71 -2.67 -13.36
CA LEU A 309 0.30 -3.18 -14.67
C LEU A 309 -1.08 -2.65 -15.06
N GLY A 310 -2.09 -2.82 -14.20
CA GLY A 310 -3.47 -2.41 -14.49
C GLY A 310 -3.66 -0.90 -14.65
N LEU A 311 -2.94 -0.08 -13.87
CA LEU A 311 -2.95 1.37 -14.00
C LEU A 311 -2.28 1.81 -15.31
N PHE A 312 -1.13 1.24 -15.65
CA PHE A 312 -0.45 1.55 -16.91
C PHE A 312 -1.28 1.15 -18.13
N GLU A 313 -1.89 -0.04 -18.13
CA GLU A 313 -2.78 -0.48 -19.21
C GLU A 313 -3.99 0.44 -19.35
N THR A 314 -4.55 0.87 -18.22
CA THR A 314 -5.66 1.82 -18.23
C THR A 314 -5.25 3.18 -18.75
N ALA A 315 -4.12 3.73 -18.30
CA ALA A 315 -3.69 5.09 -18.65
C ALA A 315 -3.17 5.21 -20.10
N SER A 316 -2.47 4.19 -20.59
CA SER A 316 -1.88 4.18 -21.94
C SER A 316 -2.79 3.55 -23.00
N GLY A 317 -3.74 2.71 -22.59
CA GLY A 317 -4.49 1.85 -23.50
C GLY A 317 -3.65 0.78 -24.19
N THR A 318 -2.47 0.43 -23.65
CA THR A 318 -1.56 -0.59 -24.20
C THR A 318 -1.27 -1.69 -23.19
N SER A 319 -1.05 -2.92 -23.66
CA SER A 319 -0.81 -4.11 -22.81
C SER A 319 0.47 -4.85 -23.21
N PRO A 320 1.66 -4.24 -23.06
CA PRO A 320 2.91 -4.86 -23.49
C PRO A 320 3.28 -6.13 -22.71
N PHE A 321 2.68 -6.36 -21.53
CA PHE A 321 2.95 -7.52 -20.67
C PHE A 321 1.90 -8.64 -20.75
N ALA A 322 1.03 -8.62 -21.78
CA ALA A 322 -0.03 -9.62 -21.97
C ALA A 322 0.49 -10.97 -22.52
N ALA A 323 1.59 -10.95 -23.27
CA ALA A 323 2.15 -12.16 -23.88
C ALA A 323 2.86 -13.06 -22.84
N PRO A 324 2.80 -14.40 -22.98
CA PRO A 324 3.49 -15.32 -22.08
C PRO A 324 4.99 -15.03 -21.94
N GLY A 325 5.47 -14.91 -20.71
CA GLY A 325 6.89 -14.73 -20.40
C GLY A 325 7.36 -13.27 -20.35
N GLU A 326 6.53 -12.30 -20.69
CA GLU A 326 6.86 -10.86 -20.57
C GLU A 326 7.16 -10.43 -19.12
N LEU A 327 6.61 -11.17 -18.14
CA LEU A 327 6.89 -11.00 -16.72
C LEU A 327 7.66 -12.21 -16.18
N THR A 328 8.94 -12.32 -16.56
CA THR A 328 9.81 -13.42 -16.09
C THR A 328 10.63 -13.01 -14.88
N PHE A 329 10.33 -13.60 -13.72
CA PHE A 329 11.13 -13.46 -12.50
C PHE A 329 12.33 -14.40 -12.56
N ARG A 330 13.50 -13.86 -12.90
CA ARG A 330 14.72 -14.65 -13.06
C ARG A 330 15.56 -14.66 -11.78
N TRP A 331 15.81 -15.85 -11.22
CA TRP A 331 16.72 -16.02 -10.09
C TRP A 331 18.18 -16.15 -10.55
N ASP A 332 18.43 -16.96 -11.58
CA ASP A 332 19.72 -17.14 -12.24
C ASP A 332 19.52 -17.64 -13.68
N GLU A 333 20.59 -18.05 -14.37
CA GLU A 333 20.53 -18.54 -15.76
C GLU A 333 19.66 -19.80 -15.91
N ARG A 334 19.54 -20.62 -14.86
CA ARG A 334 18.84 -21.91 -14.89
C ARG A 334 17.44 -21.85 -14.27
N THR A 335 17.21 -20.87 -13.41
CA THR A 335 16.00 -20.76 -12.59
C THR A 335 15.26 -19.48 -12.92
N ALA A 336 14.08 -19.61 -13.53
CA ALA A 336 13.20 -18.50 -13.86
C ALA A 336 11.73 -18.90 -13.76
N PHE A 337 10.88 -17.92 -13.43
CA PHE A 337 9.44 -18.10 -13.27
C PHE A 337 8.72 -17.18 -14.24
N PRO A 338 8.30 -17.69 -15.42
CA PRO A 338 7.66 -16.89 -16.45
C PRO A 338 6.17 -16.68 -16.15
N TYR A 339 5.73 -15.43 -16.28
CA TYR A 339 4.32 -15.05 -16.24
C TYR A 339 3.99 -14.10 -17.40
N ASN A 340 2.69 -13.96 -17.66
CA ASN A 340 2.11 -12.76 -18.24
C ASN A 340 1.24 -12.07 -17.19
N HIS A 341 0.65 -10.92 -17.52
CA HIS A 341 -0.19 -10.17 -16.59
C HIS A 341 -1.31 -11.03 -15.97
N GLU A 342 -2.12 -11.72 -16.79
CA GLU A 342 -3.19 -12.59 -16.29
C GLU A 342 -2.67 -13.75 -15.42
N GLY A 343 -1.57 -14.39 -15.84
CA GLY A 343 -0.94 -15.50 -15.11
C GLY A 343 -0.44 -15.09 -13.73
N LEU A 344 0.15 -13.90 -13.61
CA LEU A 344 0.53 -13.32 -12.32
C LEU A 344 -0.70 -13.12 -11.42
N LEU A 345 -1.78 -12.55 -11.95
CA LEU A 345 -2.98 -12.27 -11.17
C LEU A 345 -3.78 -13.53 -10.81
N LYS A 346 -3.66 -14.61 -11.60
CA LYS A 346 -4.16 -15.94 -11.20
C LYS A 346 -3.46 -16.46 -9.95
N GLU A 347 -2.17 -16.19 -9.76
CA GLU A 347 -1.49 -16.53 -8.50
C GLU A 347 -1.97 -15.66 -7.32
N VAL A 348 -2.25 -14.37 -7.56
CA VAL A 348 -2.88 -13.50 -6.55
C VAL A 348 -4.27 -14.03 -6.15
N GLN A 349 -5.10 -14.39 -7.12
CA GLN A 349 -6.41 -15.02 -6.89
C GLN A 349 -6.28 -16.33 -6.09
N LYS A 350 -5.36 -17.22 -6.49
CA LYS A 350 -5.09 -18.48 -5.77
C LYS A 350 -4.69 -18.23 -4.32
N ASN A 351 -3.85 -17.22 -4.06
CA ASN A 351 -3.46 -16.88 -2.70
C ASN A 351 -4.63 -16.36 -1.87
N TYR A 352 -5.52 -15.52 -2.42
CA TYR A 352 -6.75 -15.16 -1.73
C TYR A 352 -7.60 -16.37 -1.33
N GLN A 353 -7.74 -17.34 -2.24
CA GLN A 353 -8.54 -18.55 -2.00
C GLN A 353 -7.86 -19.56 -1.08
N ARG A 354 -6.52 -19.54 -1.00
CA ARG A 354 -5.73 -20.45 -0.16
C ARG A 354 -6.03 -20.25 1.33
N TYR A 355 -6.29 -19.02 1.74
CA TYR A 355 -6.51 -18.68 3.14
C TYR A 355 -8.00 -18.71 3.47
N ASP A 356 -8.33 -19.35 4.59
CA ASP A 356 -9.65 -19.28 5.21
C ASP A 356 -10.07 -17.82 5.49
N LEU A 357 -9.15 -16.91 5.77
CA LEU A 357 -9.43 -15.47 5.87
C LEU A 357 -9.82 -14.83 4.53
N GLY A 358 -9.63 -15.46 3.37
CA GLY A 358 -9.84 -14.80 2.08
C GLY A 358 -8.97 -13.57 1.84
N TRP A 359 -7.99 -13.32 2.72
CA TRP A 359 -6.97 -12.27 2.71
C TRP A 359 -5.66 -13.00 2.98
N PHE A 360 -4.58 -12.60 2.30
CA PHE A 360 -3.32 -13.33 2.37
C PHE A 360 -2.12 -12.47 2.78
N PRO A 361 -1.05 -13.10 3.29
CA PRO A 361 0.06 -12.39 3.92
C PRO A 361 0.93 -11.54 2.97
N CYS A 362 1.50 -10.47 3.53
CA CYS A 362 2.61 -9.72 2.95
C CYS A 362 3.92 -10.41 3.33
N GLU A 363 4.40 -10.19 4.56
CA GLU A 363 5.42 -11.05 5.16
C GLU A 363 4.79 -12.38 5.60
N PRO A 364 5.59 -13.45 5.70
CA PRO A 364 5.09 -14.76 6.12
C PRO A 364 4.22 -14.65 7.37
N ARG A 365 2.97 -15.09 7.21
CA ARG A 365 1.95 -15.15 8.27
C ARG A 365 1.39 -13.82 8.78
N TRP A 366 1.73 -12.67 8.19
CA TRP A 366 1.18 -11.36 8.56
C TRP A 366 0.32 -10.77 7.44
N VAL A 367 -0.97 -10.60 7.71
CA VAL A 367 -1.94 -10.00 6.80
C VAL A 367 -2.06 -8.51 7.10
N TYR A 368 -1.98 -7.70 6.04
CA TYR A 368 -2.14 -6.24 6.13
C TYR A 368 -3.33 -5.79 5.30
N SER A 369 -4.12 -4.88 5.86
CA SER A 369 -5.30 -4.35 5.18
C SER A 369 -4.94 -3.56 3.94
N MET A 370 -3.99 -2.63 4.05
CA MET A 370 -3.50 -1.83 2.92
C MET A 370 -3.09 -2.72 1.74
N CYS A 371 -2.30 -3.78 1.99
CA CYS A 371 -1.81 -4.63 0.91
C CYS A 371 -2.93 -5.47 0.28
N ASN A 372 -3.89 -5.94 1.08
CA ASN A 372 -5.02 -6.72 0.57
C ASN A 372 -6.03 -5.85 -0.21
N LEU A 373 -6.21 -4.58 0.15
CA LEU A 373 -7.01 -3.63 -0.61
C LEU A 373 -6.36 -3.29 -1.96
N VAL A 374 -5.04 -3.09 -1.97
CA VAL A 374 -4.25 -2.92 -3.21
C VAL A 374 -4.33 -4.17 -4.09
N GLY A 375 -4.07 -5.35 -3.52
CA GLY A 375 -4.11 -6.62 -4.26
C GLY A 375 -5.49 -6.89 -4.89
N ARG A 376 -6.58 -6.55 -4.21
CA ARG A 376 -7.93 -6.69 -4.75
C ARG A 376 -8.17 -5.75 -5.92
N THR A 377 -7.67 -4.51 -5.83
CA THR A 377 -7.75 -3.53 -6.91
C THR A 377 -7.00 -4.00 -8.16
N SER A 378 -5.89 -4.72 -8.01
CA SER A 378 -5.16 -5.29 -9.16
C SER A 378 -6.03 -6.27 -9.98
N LEU A 379 -6.80 -7.14 -9.31
CA LEU A 379 -7.73 -8.05 -9.98
C LEU A 379 -8.81 -7.27 -10.73
N ALA A 380 -9.33 -6.22 -10.12
CA ALA A 380 -10.40 -5.42 -10.71
C ALA A 380 -9.95 -4.60 -11.92
N LEU A 381 -8.74 -4.02 -11.88
CA LEU A 381 -8.16 -3.32 -13.03
C LEU A 381 -8.04 -4.28 -14.22
N HIS A 382 -7.58 -5.50 -13.98
CA HIS A 382 -7.46 -6.51 -15.04
C HIS A 382 -8.82 -6.95 -15.58
N ASP A 383 -9.78 -7.28 -14.71
CA ASP A 383 -11.15 -7.65 -15.13
C ASP A 383 -11.79 -6.54 -15.98
N ALA A 384 -11.61 -5.26 -15.60
CA ALA A 384 -12.15 -4.13 -16.32
C ALA A 384 -11.48 -3.83 -17.68
N ARG A 385 -10.26 -4.32 -17.93
CA ARG A 385 -9.52 -4.11 -19.19
C ARG A 385 -9.57 -5.30 -20.13
N HIS A 386 -9.60 -6.51 -19.57
CA HIS A 386 -9.50 -7.75 -20.33
C HIS A 386 -10.81 -8.55 -20.36
N GLY A 387 -11.86 -8.10 -19.65
CA GLY A 387 -13.15 -8.81 -19.60
C GLY A 387 -13.07 -10.14 -18.85
N THR A 388 -12.07 -10.31 -17.99
CA THR A 388 -11.92 -11.50 -17.13
C THR A 388 -12.81 -11.42 -15.89
N ASN A 389 -12.81 -12.48 -15.08
CA ASN A 389 -13.51 -12.56 -13.80
C ASN A 389 -12.60 -13.14 -12.70
N LEU A 390 -11.44 -12.53 -12.49
CA LEU A 390 -10.50 -12.91 -11.45
C LEU A 390 -10.98 -12.48 -10.06
N LEU A 391 -11.69 -11.36 -9.96
CA LEU A 391 -12.21 -10.85 -8.70
C LEU A 391 -13.42 -11.63 -8.19
N GLY A 392 -14.30 -12.10 -9.07
CA GLY A 392 -15.57 -12.75 -8.68
C GLY A 392 -15.40 -13.88 -7.65
N PRO A 393 -14.49 -14.85 -7.87
CA PRO A 393 -14.24 -15.93 -6.90
C PRO A 393 -13.62 -15.50 -5.56
N VAL A 394 -13.16 -14.25 -5.44
CA VAL A 394 -12.55 -13.68 -4.22
C VAL A 394 -13.53 -12.78 -3.47
N HIS A 395 -14.46 -12.14 -4.18
CA HIS A 395 -15.28 -11.03 -3.70
C HIS A 395 -15.99 -11.30 -2.37
N ASP A 396 -16.88 -12.31 -2.32
CA ASP A 396 -17.73 -12.55 -1.15
C ASP A 396 -16.91 -12.82 0.12
N ARG A 397 -15.87 -13.66 0.00
CA ARG A 397 -15.02 -13.99 1.15
C ARG A 397 -14.22 -12.77 1.60
N PHE A 398 -13.76 -11.95 0.67
CA PHE A 398 -13.04 -10.72 0.98
C PHE A 398 -13.90 -9.74 1.78
N GLU A 399 -15.15 -9.49 1.35
CA GLU A 399 -16.08 -8.58 2.02
C GLU A 399 -16.52 -9.13 3.39
N GLN A 400 -16.73 -10.44 3.48
CA GLN A 400 -17.01 -11.09 4.76
C GLN A 400 -15.86 -10.87 5.75
N THR A 401 -14.62 -11.04 5.32
CA THR A 401 -13.43 -10.81 6.18
C THR A 401 -13.27 -9.35 6.56
N MET A 402 -13.51 -8.43 5.63
CA MET A 402 -13.51 -6.99 5.92
C MET A 402 -14.47 -6.67 7.07
N THR A 403 -15.69 -7.20 7.02
CA THR A 403 -16.75 -6.96 8.01
C THR A 403 -16.52 -7.72 9.32
N GLU A 404 -16.29 -9.02 9.25
CA GLU A 404 -16.26 -9.89 10.43
C GLU A 404 -14.91 -9.85 11.14
N GLU A 405 -13.81 -9.80 10.41
CA GLU A 405 -12.47 -10.01 10.97
C GLU A 405 -11.67 -8.71 11.10
N MET A 406 -11.77 -7.80 10.12
CA MET A 406 -10.89 -6.62 10.02
C MET A 406 -11.48 -5.34 10.61
N MET A 407 -12.79 -5.14 10.53
CA MET A 407 -13.46 -3.98 11.13
C MET A 407 -13.57 -4.10 12.66
N MET A 408 -13.12 -3.08 13.37
CA MET A 408 -13.20 -2.96 14.83
C MET A 408 -14.56 -2.41 15.29
N ALA A 409 -14.86 -2.51 16.58
CA ALA A 409 -16.16 -2.10 17.13
C ALA A 409 -16.39 -0.57 17.12
N ASP A 410 -15.31 0.20 16.98
CA ASP A 410 -15.31 1.65 16.77
C ASP A 410 -15.36 2.05 15.28
N GLY A 411 -15.53 1.09 14.37
CA GLY A 411 -15.63 1.35 12.93
C GLY A 411 -14.30 1.49 12.20
N ARG A 412 -13.17 1.47 12.91
CA ARG A 412 -11.83 1.48 12.31
C ARG A 412 -11.44 0.12 11.75
N ILE A 413 -10.33 0.08 11.02
CA ILE A 413 -9.80 -1.13 10.38
C ILE A 413 -8.53 -1.63 11.08
N LYS A 414 -8.42 -2.94 11.27
CA LYS A 414 -7.18 -3.58 11.72
C LYS A 414 -6.14 -3.48 10.61
N VAL A 415 -4.99 -2.87 10.91
CA VAL A 415 -3.92 -2.69 9.93
C VAL A 415 -3.08 -3.95 9.73
N CYS A 416 -2.79 -4.69 10.80
CA CYS A 416 -1.92 -5.85 10.78
C CYS A 416 -2.48 -6.98 11.65
N THR A 417 -2.65 -8.16 11.08
CA THR A 417 -3.19 -9.35 11.76
C THR A 417 -2.36 -10.60 11.47
N SER A 418 -1.96 -11.31 12.52
CA SER A 418 -1.26 -12.60 12.40
C SER A 418 -2.23 -13.71 11.98
N THR A 419 -1.90 -14.43 10.91
CA THR A 419 -2.71 -15.55 10.40
C THR A 419 -2.75 -16.77 11.34
N PRO A 420 -1.66 -17.27 11.96
CA PRO A 420 -1.75 -18.44 12.85
C PRO A 420 -2.36 -18.11 14.21
N PHE A 421 -2.21 -16.88 14.70
CA PHE A 421 -2.48 -16.52 16.09
C PHE A 421 -3.61 -15.49 16.28
N GLY A 422 -3.98 -14.74 15.24
CA GLY A 422 -5.00 -13.69 15.32
C GLY A 422 -4.56 -12.44 16.08
N PHE A 423 -3.26 -12.29 16.37
CA PHE A 423 -2.73 -11.10 17.03
C PHE A 423 -2.83 -9.88 16.13
N GLN A 424 -3.02 -8.74 16.77
CA GLN A 424 -2.99 -7.43 16.14
C GLN A 424 -1.76 -6.68 16.62
N VAL A 425 -1.31 -5.71 15.83
CA VAL A 425 -0.25 -4.77 16.21
C VAL A 425 -0.86 -3.36 16.25
N PRO A 426 -1.47 -2.95 17.38
CA PRO A 426 -2.26 -1.71 17.43
C PRO A 426 -1.46 -0.44 17.17
N SER A 427 -0.14 -0.46 17.38
CA SER A 427 0.73 0.67 17.08
C SER A 427 0.82 1.00 15.59
N LEU A 428 0.47 0.07 14.69
CA LEU A 428 0.44 0.32 13.24
C LEU A 428 -0.89 0.90 12.76
N SER A 429 -1.94 0.82 13.60
CA SER A 429 -3.27 1.39 13.38
C SER A 429 -3.24 2.89 13.66
N GLY A 430 -2.53 3.63 12.82
CA GLY A 430 -2.39 5.10 12.84
C GLY A 430 -2.84 5.75 11.54
N LEU A 431 -2.51 7.03 11.37
CA LEU A 431 -2.86 7.80 10.18
C LEU A 431 -2.31 7.13 8.90
N PHE A 432 -1.05 6.69 8.92
CA PHE A 432 -0.40 6.05 7.78
C PHE A 432 -1.08 4.73 7.40
N GLY A 433 -1.23 3.82 8.36
CA GLY A 433 -1.72 2.46 8.10
C GLY A 433 -3.19 2.38 7.72
N GLU A 434 -4.01 3.35 8.15
CA GLU A 434 -5.46 3.33 7.92
C GLU A 434 -5.91 4.18 6.74
N THR A 435 -5.18 5.24 6.39
CA THR A 435 -5.56 6.06 5.22
C THR A 435 -5.19 5.40 3.90
N TRP A 436 -4.02 4.77 3.78
CA TRP A 436 -3.50 4.25 2.51
C TRP A 436 -4.56 3.46 1.71
N GLY A 437 -5.26 2.54 2.37
CA GLY A 437 -6.23 1.64 1.75
C GLY A 437 -7.53 2.31 1.28
N ILE A 438 -7.86 3.52 1.76
CA ILE A 438 -9.16 4.17 1.51
C ILE A 438 -9.36 4.44 0.02
N ARG A 439 -8.33 4.96 -0.67
CA ARG A 439 -8.42 5.23 -2.12
C ARG A 439 -8.64 3.97 -2.98
N PHE A 440 -8.31 2.80 -2.44
CA PHE A 440 -8.50 1.51 -3.11
C PHE A 440 -9.84 0.85 -2.76
N LEU A 441 -10.59 1.40 -1.81
CA LEU A 441 -11.97 1.01 -1.51
C LEU A 441 -12.98 1.73 -2.41
N THR A 442 -12.69 2.96 -2.84
CA THR A 442 -13.61 3.80 -3.61
C THR A 442 -14.14 3.14 -4.89
N PRO A 443 -13.42 2.28 -5.64
CA PRO A 443 -14.00 1.66 -6.83
C PRO A 443 -15.07 0.61 -6.53
N HIS A 444 -15.05 0.02 -5.33
CA HIS A 444 -15.76 -1.23 -5.05
C HIS A 444 -16.72 -1.20 -3.86
N ALA A 445 -16.39 -0.39 -2.87
CA ALA A 445 -17.14 -0.25 -1.64
C ALA A 445 -17.10 1.23 -1.20
N PRO A 446 -17.63 2.16 -2.02
CA PRO A 446 -17.57 3.58 -1.73
C PRO A 446 -18.25 3.93 -0.40
N GLU A 447 -19.27 3.19 0.02
CA GLU A 447 -19.93 3.35 1.32
C GLU A 447 -18.98 3.01 2.50
N GLN A 448 -18.14 1.98 2.33
CA GLN A 448 -17.14 1.62 3.32
C GLN A 448 -16.00 2.65 3.36
N ALA A 449 -15.60 3.16 2.20
CA ALA A 449 -14.61 4.23 2.08
C ALA A 449 -15.09 5.50 2.80
N GLU A 450 -16.34 5.93 2.59
CA GLU A 450 -16.97 7.04 3.29
C GLU A 450 -16.95 6.86 4.81
N ARG A 451 -17.42 5.71 5.30
CA ARG A 451 -17.44 5.44 6.74
C ARG A 451 -16.03 5.49 7.33
N LEU A 452 -15.07 4.82 6.72
CA LEU A 452 -13.68 4.80 7.21
C LEU A 452 -13.07 6.21 7.17
N TRP A 453 -13.31 6.97 6.10
CA TRP A 453 -12.84 8.34 5.98
C TRP A 453 -13.39 9.23 7.09
N GLN A 454 -14.70 9.19 7.35
CA GLN A 454 -15.31 9.98 8.42
C GLN A 454 -14.82 9.57 9.81
N VAL A 455 -14.71 8.28 10.10
CA VAL A 455 -14.18 7.79 11.38
C VAL A 455 -12.73 8.26 11.57
N LEU A 456 -11.91 8.18 10.52
CA LEU A 456 -10.52 8.61 10.56
C LEU A 456 -10.40 10.12 10.81
N LYS A 457 -11.24 10.94 10.16
CA LYS A 457 -11.29 12.38 10.44
C LYS A 457 -11.55 12.63 11.93
N GLN A 458 -12.53 11.96 12.54
CA GLN A 458 -12.85 12.14 13.96
C GLN A 458 -11.72 11.75 14.92
N ASP A 459 -10.97 10.69 14.60
CA ASP A 459 -9.97 10.13 15.51
C ASP A 459 -8.58 10.74 15.34
N PHE A 460 -8.29 11.30 14.15
CA PHE A 460 -6.95 11.73 13.78
C PHE A 460 -6.83 13.16 13.26
N ILE A 461 -7.92 13.83 12.88
CA ILE A 461 -7.88 15.17 12.31
C ILE A 461 -8.76 16.11 13.13
N LYS A 462 -8.16 17.11 13.76
CA LYS A 462 -8.88 18.08 14.59
C LYS A 462 -8.75 19.47 14.03
N THR A 463 -9.84 20.21 13.97
CA THR A 463 -9.78 21.64 13.67
C THR A 463 -9.27 22.39 14.89
N ARG A 464 -8.23 23.22 14.71
CA ARG A 464 -7.70 24.13 15.72
C ARG A 464 -8.56 25.39 15.80
N PRO A 465 -8.46 26.18 16.89
CA PRO A 465 -9.21 27.44 17.03
C PRO A 465 -8.93 28.48 15.94
N ASP A 466 -7.77 28.42 15.30
CA ASP A 466 -7.37 29.30 14.18
C ASP A 466 -7.87 28.81 12.81
N GLY A 467 -8.62 27.71 12.77
CA GLY A 467 -9.14 27.09 11.55
C GLY A 467 -8.16 26.14 10.84
N SER A 468 -6.91 26.01 11.31
CA SER A 468 -5.97 25.02 10.78
C SER A 468 -6.30 23.61 11.26
N LEU A 469 -5.79 22.58 10.57
CA LEU A 469 -5.99 21.19 11.01
C LEU A 469 -4.77 20.65 11.77
N ASP A 470 -5.03 19.96 12.88
CA ASP A 470 -4.09 19.19 13.67
C ASP A 470 -4.22 17.71 13.34
N PHE A 471 -3.10 17.12 12.91
CA PHE A 471 -3.01 15.70 12.56
C PHE A 471 -2.37 14.96 13.73
N LYS A 472 -3.15 14.11 14.39
CA LYS A 472 -2.67 13.25 15.47
C LYS A 472 -1.81 12.13 14.89
N LEU A 473 -0.54 12.07 15.28
CA LEU A 473 0.37 10.98 14.95
C LEU A 473 0.54 10.05 16.15
N LEU A 474 0.45 8.73 15.96
CA LEU A 474 0.64 7.79 17.07
C LEU A 474 2.11 7.60 17.43
N PRO A 475 2.50 7.80 18.71
CA PRO A 475 3.86 7.54 19.15
C PRO A 475 4.15 6.03 19.08
N LEU A 476 5.31 5.67 18.55
CA LEU A 476 5.80 4.29 18.43
C LEU A 476 5.04 3.41 17.40
N GLY A 477 4.67 4.00 16.26
CA GLY A 477 4.03 3.34 15.12
C GLY A 477 4.64 3.74 13.77
N TRP A 478 3.99 3.44 12.65
CA TRP A 478 4.40 3.93 11.33
C TRP A 478 4.32 5.46 11.22
N ASP A 479 3.38 6.10 11.93
CA ASP A 479 3.20 7.56 11.92
C ASP A 479 4.42 8.35 12.43
N THR A 480 5.18 7.76 13.36
CA THR A 480 6.33 8.41 14.00
C THR A 480 7.60 7.58 13.89
N ARG A 481 7.56 6.44 13.19
CA ARG A 481 8.77 5.68 12.89
C ARG A 481 9.63 6.65 12.08
N LYS A 482 10.82 6.94 12.61
CA LYS A 482 11.97 7.33 11.80
C LYS A 482 12.72 6.02 11.57
N PRO A 483 12.41 5.18 10.57
CA PRO A 483 13.36 4.15 10.22
C PRO A 483 14.67 4.86 9.89
N ALA A 484 15.79 4.26 10.27
CA ALA A 484 17.12 4.84 10.08
C ALA A 484 17.24 5.41 8.66
N ASN A 485 17.24 6.75 8.55
CA ASN A 485 17.25 7.53 7.31
C ASN A 485 16.06 7.35 6.34
N PHE A 486 14.81 7.48 6.81
CA PHE A 486 13.85 8.27 6.03
C PHE A 486 14.16 9.74 6.28
N SER A 487 15.24 10.26 5.69
CA SER A 487 15.26 11.69 5.50
C SER A 487 14.22 11.97 4.43
N PHE A 488 13.36 12.94 4.72
CA PHE A 488 12.44 13.52 3.77
C PHE A 488 13.13 13.83 2.42
N ASP A 489 14.44 14.11 2.46
CA ASP A 489 15.34 14.32 1.33
C ASP A 489 15.50 13.13 0.35
N GLN A 490 15.10 11.90 0.72
CA GLN A 490 15.31 10.70 -0.12
C GLN A 490 14.01 10.05 -0.62
N TRP A 491 12.91 10.10 0.14
CA TRP A 491 11.64 9.41 -0.22
C TRP A 491 10.39 10.11 0.37
N PRO A 492 9.97 11.26 -0.18
CA PRO A 492 8.84 12.04 0.35
C PRO A 492 7.47 11.31 0.29
N GLU A 493 7.33 10.28 -0.55
CA GLU A 493 6.04 9.63 -0.83
C GLU A 493 5.55 8.73 0.32
N MET A 494 6.43 8.28 1.22
CA MET A 494 6.14 7.33 2.28
C MET A 494 5.95 8.03 3.64
N ASN A 495 5.03 8.99 3.71
CA ASN A 495 4.74 9.80 4.89
C ASN A 495 3.24 9.74 5.25
N PRO A 496 2.86 9.75 6.55
CA PRO A 496 1.46 9.78 6.98
C PRO A 496 0.63 10.89 6.32
N LEU A 497 1.14 12.12 6.21
CA LEU A 497 0.43 13.23 5.56
C LEU A 497 0.27 13.02 4.05
N THR A 498 1.24 12.37 3.39
CA THR A 498 1.11 11.98 1.97
C THR A 498 -0.02 10.97 1.80
N MET A 499 -0.16 9.99 2.71
CA MET A 499 -1.26 9.02 2.67
C MET A 499 -2.64 9.67 2.89
N VAL A 500 -2.72 10.68 3.78
CA VAL A 500 -3.92 11.50 3.93
C VAL A 500 -4.21 12.26 2.64
N LEU A 501 -3.22 12.94 2.08
CA LEU A 501 -3.39 13.74 0.86
C LEU A 501 -3.94 12.88 -0.28
N TRP A 502 -3.36 11.71 -0.53
CA TRP A 502 -3.82 10.80 -1.58
C TRP A 502 -5.23 10.28 -1.35
N SER A 503 -5.59 10.00 -0.10
CA SER A 503 -6.95 9.56 0.24
C SER A 503 -7.94 10.71 0.09
N ALA A 504 -7.58 11.92 0.54
CA ALA A 504 -8.40 13.12 0.42
C ALA A 504 -8.62 13.51 -1.04
N LEU A 505 -7.58 13.41 -1.89
CA LEU A 505 -7.67 13.64 -3.33
C LEU A 505 -8.64 12.65 -3.98
N GLU A 506 -8.54 11.35 -3.68
CA GLU A 506 -9.47 10.36 -4.22
C GLU A 506 -10.91 10.61 -3.74
N MET A 507 -11.09 10.88 -2.44
CA MET A 507 -12.39 11.18 -1.84
C MET A 507 -12.99 12.50 -2.34
N GLY A 508 -12.14 13.45 -2.78
CA GLY A 508 -12.54 14.78 -3.19
C GLY A 508 -12.85 15.74 -2.02
N ASP A 509 -12.21 15.54 -0.86
CA ASP A 509 -12.40 16.32 0.37
C ASP A 509 -11.53 17.59 0.37
N GLU A 510 -12.01 18.65 -0.28
CA GLU A 510 -11.23 19.88 -0.55
C GLU A 510 -10.68 20.55 0.72
N GLU A 511 -11.42 20.52 1.83
CA GLU A 511 -10.97 21.07 3.12
C GLU A 511 -9.73 20.34 3.62
N ILE A 512 -9.77 19.00 3.61
CA ILE A 512 -8.66 18.16 4.03
C ILE A 512 -7.49 18.24 3.04
N ILE A 513 -7.78 18.32 1.73
CA ILE A 513 -6.75 18.52 0.69
C ILE A 513 -5.98 19.82 0.98
N ALA A 514 -6.68 20.95 1.12
CA ALA A 514 -6.07 22.25 1.34
C ALA A 514 -5.23 22.27 2.63
N ALA A 515 -5.79 21.76 3.73
CA ALA A 515 -5.10 21.72 5.02
C ALA A 515 -3.88 20.79 5.02
N THR A 516 -3.97 19.62 4.38
CA THR A 516 -2.86 18.67 4.30
C THR A 516 -1.73 19.24 3.44
N ARG A 517 -2.07 19.89 2.32
CA ARG A 517 -1.10 20.58 1.46
C ARG A 517 -0.40 21.72 2.19
N ALA A 518 -1.14 22.54 2.96
CA ALA A 518 -0.54 23.59 3.78
C ALA A 518 0.43 23.02 4.84
N ALA A 519 0.04 21.95 5.53
CA ALA A 519 0.88 21.30 6.53
C ALA A 519 2.15 20.67 5.93
N LEU A 520 2.06 20.10 4.73
CA LEU A 520 3.20 19.60 3.97
C LEU A 520 4.13 20.75 3.55
N ALA A 521 3.58 21.85 3.01
CA ALA A 521 4.38 23.01 2.63
C ALA A 521 5.17 23.59 3.80
N GLU A 522 4.52 23.77 4.95
CA GLU A 522 5.13 24.32 6.17
C GLU A 522 6.26 23.43 6.71
N ARG A 523 6.03 22.12 6.75
CA ARG A 523 6.97 21.17 7.38
C ARG A 523 8.14 20.80 6.48
N ASN A 524 7.95 20.88 5.17
CA ASN A 524 8.79 20.16 4.23
C ASN A 524 9.18 20.94 2.96
N GLY A 525 8.65 22.15 2.77
CA GLY A 525 8.98 23.01 1.64
C GLY A 525 7.79 23.24 0.69
N ALA A 526 7.75 24.43 0.10
CA ALA A 526 6.60 24.93 -0.65
C ALA A 526 6.22 24.08 -1.88
N ASP A 527 7.19 23.43 -2.53
CA ASP A 527 6.95 22.66 -3.76
C ASP A 527 6.43 21.24 -3.47
N LEU A 528 6.62 20.72 -2.26
CA LEU A 528 6.29 19.33 -1.94
C LEU A 528 4.82 18.96 -2.21
N PRO A 529 3.82 19.75 -1.79
CA PRO A 529 2.43 19.38 -2.01
C PRO A 529 2.12 19.15 -3.49
N ASP A 530 2.73 19.94 -4.37
CA ASP A 530 2.64 19.78 -5.83
C ASP A 530 3.34 18.49 -6.29
N MET A 531 4.57 18.24 -5.84
CA MET A 531 5.31 17.01 -6.14
C MET A 531 4.51 15.74 -5.79
N LEU A 532 3.65 15.77 -4.79
CA LEU A 532 2.89 14.61 -4.31
C LEU A 532 1.48 14.47 -4.89
N THR A 533 1.01 15.42 -5.70
CA THR A 533 -0.37 15.46 -6.18
C THR A 533 -0.47 14.99 -7.63
N TRP A 534 -0.74 13.71 -7.82
CA TRP A 534 -0.87 13.09 -9.16
C TRP A 534 -2.31 12.66 -9.49
N THR A 535 -3.18 12.68 -8.49
CA THR A 535 -4.58 12.25 -8.60
C THR A 535 -5.52 13.43 -8.38
N ARG A 536 -6.71 13.34 -8.97
CA ARG A 536 -7.90 14.13 -8.65
C ARG A 536 -8.96 13.27 -7.97
N ARG A 537 -10.12 13.87 -7.66
CA ARG A 537 -11.34 13.16 -7.23
C ARG A 537 -11.62 11.96 -8.15
N ASN A 538 -11.92 10.82 -7.54
CA ASN A 538 -12.26 9.55 -8.18
C ASN A 538 -11.18 8.99 -9.14
N THR A 539 -9.91 9.37 -9.07
CA THR A 539 -8.91 8.89 -10.05
C THR A 539 -8.82 7.36 -10.09
N VAL A 540 -8.65 6.72 -8.93
CA VAL A 540 -8.56 5.25 -8.85
C VAL A 540 -9.90 4.63 -9.24
N ARG A 541 -11.01 5.16 -8.70
CA ARG A 541 -12.36 4.72 -9.04
C ARG A 541 -12.66 4.79 -10.54
N ASP A 542 -12.34 5.90 -11.19
CA ASP A 542 -12.59 6.12 -12.60
C ASP A 542 -11.70 5.20 -13.45
N MET A 543 -10.42 5.05 -13.12
CA MET A 543 -9.53 4.15 -13.84
C MET A 543 -10.04 2.70 -13.82
N VAL A 544 -10.50 2.22 -12.66
CA VAL A 544 -11.08 0.88 -12.50
C VAL A 544 -12.43 0.77 -13.23
N ASN A 545 -13.40 1.64 -12.90
CA ASN A 545 -14.79 1.45 -13.31
C ASN A 545 -15.13 2.01 -14.69
N LYS A 546 -14.37 3.00 -15.20
CA LYS A 546 -14.69 3.73 -16.44
C LYS A 546 -13.56 3.63 -17.48
N GLY A 547 -12.30 3.64 -17.05
CA GLY A 547 -11.14 3.69 -17.95
C GLY A 547 -11.02 4.99 -18.72
N LEU A 548 -10.31 4.98 -19.85
CA LEU A 548 -10.15 6.18 -20.68
C LEU A 548 -11.47 6.58 -21.37
N PRO A 549 -11.78 7.89 -21.46
CA PRO A 549 -12.79 8.41 -22.37
C PRO A 549 -12.51 8.03 -23.82
N GLU A 550 -13.56 7.88 -24.63
CA GLU A 550 -13.42 7.44 -26.03
C GLU A 550 -12.55 8.38 -26.86
N ALA A 551 -12.70 9.69 -26.66
CA ALA A 551 -11.86 10.71 -27.29
C ALA A 551 -10.36 10.49 -27.06
N TRP A 552 -9.97 10.08 -25.84
CA TRP A 552 -8.58 9.83 -25.48
C TRP A 552 -8.08 8.48 -26.01
N LYS A 553 -8.97 7.49 -26.10
CA LYS A 553 -8.66 6.16 -26.65
C LYS A 553 -8.36 6.21 -28.14
N THR A 554 -9.16 6.94 -28.92
CA THR A 554 -9.07 6.88 -30.39
C THR A 554 -8.42 8.09 -31.03
N GLY A 555 -8.25 9.18 -30.27
CA GLY A 555 -7.71 10.43 -30.79
C GLY A 555 -6.21 10.40 -31.09
N PRO A 556 -5.70 11.43 -31.79
CA PRO A 556 -4.28 11.59 -32.05
C PRO A 556 -3.42 11.59 -30.78
N LEU A 557 -2.20 11.09 -30.91
CA LEU A 557 -1.20 11.01 -29.84
C LEU A 557 0.09 11.72 -30.20
N LEU A 558 0.80 12.20 -29.17
CA LEU A 558 2.23 12.39 -29.23
C LEU A 558 2.91 11.05 -28.88
N THR A 559 3.56 10.45 -29.88
CA THR A 559 4.23 9.15 -29.77
C THR A 559 5.74 9.26 -29.63
N ARG A 560 6.33 10.41 -29.98
CA ARG A 560 7.78 10.64 -29.87
C ARG A 560 8.09 12.07 -29.42
N ALA A 561 8.93 12.18 -28.40
CA ALA A 561 9.63 13.38 -27.96
C ALA A 561 10.98 12.95 -27.34
N THR A 562 12.00 13.79 -27.41
CA THR A 562 13.36 13.45 -26.94
C THR A 562 13.53 13.85 -25.48
N TYR A 563 13.71 12.88 -24.57
CA TYR A 563 14.07 13.15 -23.18
C TYR A 563 15.61 13.16 -23.03
N PRO A 564 16.22 14.08 -22.24
CA PRO A 564 15.60 15.08 -21.37
C PRO A 564 15.33 16.44 -22.06
N GLU A 565 15.53 16.56 -23.37
CA GLU A 565 15.44 17.83 -24.10
C GLU A 565 14.02 18.43 -24.10
N VAL A 566 12.99 17.58 -24.16
CA VAL A 566 11.57 17.96 -24.25
C VAL A 566 10.81 17.32 -23.10
N LEU A 567 10.22 18.15 -22.24
CA LEU A 567 9.28 17.75 -21.20
C LEU A 567 7.86 18.01 -21.68
N VAL A 568 7.05 16.94 -21.78
CA VAL A 568 5.62 17.03 -22.10
C VAL A 568 4.86 17.23 -20.79
N THR A 569 4.35 18.45 -20.56
CA THR A 569 3.68 18.84 -19.30
C THR A 569 2.17 18.86 -19.41
N ARG A 570 1.63 18.75 -20.63
CA ARG A 570 0.22 18.46 -20.92
C ARG A 570 0.08 17.81 -22.30
N ALA A 571 -0.79 16.80 -22.44
CA ALA A 571 -1.11 16.19 -23.73
C ALA A 571 -2.51 15.60 -23.75
N VAL A 572 -3.44 16.21 -24.49
CA VAL A 572 -4.87 15.83 -24.49
C VAL A 572 -5.43 15.83 -25.90
N SER A 573 -6.22 14.82 -26.22
CA SER A 573 -6.98 14.77 -27.47
C SER A 573 -8.48 14.92 -27.22
N ASP A 574 -9.18 15.60 -28.12
CA ASP A 574 -10.65 15.65 -28.16
C ASP A 574 -11.25 14.57 -29.10
N GLY A 575 -10.41 13.67 -29.61
CA GLY A 575 -10.76 12.65 -30.61
C GLY A 575 -10.43 13.04 -32.05
N GLN A 576 -10.14 14.32 -32.33
CA GLN A 576 -9.75 14.79 -33.66
C GLN A 576 -8.49 15.65 -33.66
N ALA A 577 -8.38 16.55 -32.69
CA ALA A 577 -7.24 17.42 -32.44
C ALA A 577 -6.40 16.89 -31.27
N LEU A 578 -5.18 17.41 -31.17
CA LEU A 578 -4.26 17.13 -30.07
C LEU A 578 -3.68 18.45 -29.57
N GLU A 579 -3.87 18.71 -28.28
CA GLU A 579 -3.31 19.84 -27.56
C GLU A 579 -2.13 19.38 -26.73
N LEU A 580 -1.00 20.07 -26.87
CA LEU A 580 0.22 19.81 -26.12
C LEU A 580 0.70 21.08 -25.42
N VAL A 581 1.31 20.90 -24.26
CA VAL A 581 2.23 21.87 -23.68
C VAL A 581 3.57 21.19 -23.47
N LEU A 582 4.61 21.80 -24.06
CA LEU A 582 5.98 21.32 -24.08
C LEU A 582 6.87 22.33 -23.38
N ARG A 583 7.86 21.85 -22.64
CA ARG A 583 8.92 22.68 -22.04
C ARG A 583 10.28 22.15 -22.42
N ALA A 584 11.23 23.05 -22.68
CA ALA A 584 12.62 22.65 -22.84
C ALA A 584 13.17 22.15 -21.49
N GLY A 585 13.86 21.01 -21.46
CA GLY A 585 14.50 20.50 -20.24
C GLY A 585 15.76 21.27 -19.84
N GLY A 586 16.25 22.14 -20.72
CA GLY A 586 17.34 23.09 -20.54
C GLY A 586 17.10 24.35 -21.37
N GLU A 587 17.98 24.64 -22.31
CA GLU A 587 17.83 25.77 -23.25
C GLU A 587 16.87 25.43 -24.41
N PRO A 588 16.29 26.45 -25.09
CA PRO A 588 15.52 26.25 -26.32
C PRO A 588 16.23 25.35 -27.33
N VAL A 589 15.48 24.44 -27.96
CA VAL A 589 16.04 23.35 -28.77
C VAL A 589 15.17 23.08 -29.99
N ARG A 590 15.80 22.76 -31.11
CA ARG A 590 15.09 22.23 -32.29
C ARG A 590 15.01 20.70 -32.16
N THR A 591 13.79 20.18 -32.03
CA THR A 591 13.54 18.76 -31.80
C THR A 591 12.62 18.16 -32.86
N GLU A 592 12.67 16.84 -33.04
CA GLU A 592 11.63 16.10 -33.75
C GLU A 592 10.48 15.74 -32.80
N LEU A 593 9.24 15.95 -33.24
CA LEU A 593 8.03 15.45 -32.59
C LEU A 593 7.35 14.44 -33.51
N GLY A 594 6.95 13.30 -32.94
CA GLY A 594 6.26 12.24 -33.67
C GLY A 594 4.83 12.06 -33.19
N PHE A 595 3.90 12.01 -34.13
CA PHE A 595 2.47 11.85 -33.91
C PHE A 595 2.00 10.49 -34.38
N GLY A 596 1.00 9.93 -33.69
CA GLY A 596 0.38 8.67 -34.03
C GLY A 596 -1.14 8.72 -33.85
N ARG A 597 -1.82 7.64 -34.26
CA ARG A 597 -3.31 7.57 -34.31
C ARG A 597 -3.94 8.72 -35.11
N LEU A 598 -3.22 9.26 -36.09
CA LEU A 598 -3.79 10.16 -37.07
C LEU A 598 -4.63 9.36 -38.08
N LYS A 599 -5.58 10.02 -38.75
CA LYS A 599 -6.33 9.38 -39.84
C LYS A 599 -5.40 9.21 -41.05
N PRO A 600 -5.15 7.98 -41.55
CA PRO A 600 -4.23 7.76 -42.67
C PRO A 600 -4.56 8.62 -43.90
N GLY A 601 -3.54 9.20 -44.52
CA GLY A 601 -3.67 10.07 -45.70
C GLY A 601 -4.29 11.44 -45.45
N ARG A 602 -4.71 11.75 -44.21
CA ARG A 602 -5.30 13.04 -43.87
C ARG A 602 -4.23 14.09 -43.59
N GLY A 603 -4.46 15.31 -44.08
CA GLY A 603 -3.64 16.48 -43.74
C GLY A 603 -3.96 17.02 -42.36
N TYR A 604 -2.94 17.47 -41.65
CA TYR A 604 -3.02 18.15 -40.36
C TYR A 604 -2.17 19.41 -40.37
N ARG A 605 -2.50 20.35 -39.50
CA ARG A 605 -1.77 21.61 -39.32
C ARG A 605 -1.56 21.89 -37.84
N VAL A 606 -0.37 22.37 -37.51
CA VAL A 606 -0.05 22.98 -36.22
C VAL A 606 -0.54 24.42 -36.24
N VAL A 607 -1.46 24.78 -35.35
CA VAL A 607 -2.12 26.09 -35.36
C VAL A 607 -1.13 27.23 -35.12
N GLU A 608 -0.21 27.06 -34.16
CA GLU A 608 0.69 28.10 -33.68
C GLU A 608 1.82 28.42 -34.65
N THR A 609 2.27 27.44 -35.44
CA THR A 609 3.39 27.60 -36.40
C THR A 609 2.95 27.61 -37.86
N GLY A 610 1.72 27.14 -38.14
CA GLY A 610 1.23 26.94 -39.50
C GLY A 610 1.85 25.73 -40.23
N GLN A 611 2.74 24.97 -39.57
CA GLN A 611 3.36 23.79 -40.17
C GLN A 611 2.29 22.75 -40.53
N ALA A 612 2.38 22.20 -41.74
CA ALA A 612 1.49 21.17 -42.23
C ALA A 612 2.21 19.82 -42.30
N LEU A 613 1.47 18.75 -42.03
CA LEU A 613 1.92 17.37 -42.15
C LEU A 613 0.79 16.49 -42.70
N ILE A 614 1.16 15.39 -43.33
CA ILE A 614 0.21 14.39 -43.84
C ILE A 614 0.50 13.08 -43.12
N ALA A 615 -0.54 12.46 -42.58
CA ALA A 615 -0.44 11.16 -41.94
C ALA A 615 -0.14 10.07 -42.98
N ASP A 616 0.82 9.20 -42.68
CA ASP A 616 1.14 8.04 -43.51
C ASP A 616 0.06 6.95 -43.45
N ALA A 617 0.33 5.81 -44.10
CA ALA A 617 -0.60 4.68 -44.14
C ALA A 617 -0.86 4.05 -42.75
N GLN A 618 0.04 4.26 -41.79
CA GLN A 618 -0.04 3.77 -40.42
C GLN A 618 -0.67 4.82 -39.47
N GLY A 619 -1.04 6.01 -39.99
CA GLY A 619 -1.56 7.10 -39.19
C GLY A 619 -0.47 7.78 -38.35
N GLN A 620 0.76 7.79 -38.84
CA GLN A 620 1.91 8.44 -38.20
C GLN A 620 2.39 9.64 -39.02
N ALA A 621 3.02 10.61 -38.36
CA ALA A 621 3.69 11.73 -38.99
C ALA A 621 4.68 12.38 -38.03
N ASN A 622 5.74 13.00 -38.57
CA ASN A 622 6.75 13.71 -37.78
C ASN A 622 6.90 15.15 -38.24
N ILE A 623 7.30 16.03 -37.33
CA ILE A 623 7.70 17.41 -37.64
C ILE A 623 9.00 17.78 -36.92
N LEU A 624 9.75 18.70 -37.50
CA LEU A 624 10.79 19.44 -36.80
C LEU A 624 10.15 20.68 -36.16
N PHE A 625 10.31 20.81 -34.86
CA PHE A 625 9.71 21.86 -34.05
C PHE A 625 10.78 22.62 -33.28
N ASP A 626 10.72 23.95 -33.34
CA ASP A 626 11.58 24.84 -32.57
C ASP A 626 10.93 25.10 -31.20
N LEU A 627 11.40 24.38 -30.18
CA LEU A 627 10.87 24.46 -28.82
C LEU A 627 11.55 25.60 -28.05
N ASP A 628 10.76 26.57 -27.60
CA ASP A 628 11.20 27.58 -26.62
C ASP A 628 11.12 27.01 -25.19
N LYS A 629 11.42 27.81 -24.17
CA LYS A 629 11.33 27.42 -22.76
C LYS A 629 9.98 26.78 -22.41
N ARG A 630 8.89 27.30 -22.98
CA ARG A 630 7.55 26.73 -22.94
C ARG A 630 6.83 27.03 -24.25
N SER A 631 6.29 26.01 -24.89
CA SER A 631 5.52 26.14 -26.13
C SER A 631 4.20 25.37 -26.03
N GLN A 632 3.13 25.99 -26.53
CA GLN A 632 1.84 25.33 -26.74
C GLN A 632 1.75 24.91 -28.21
N LEU A 633 1.20 23.72 -28.45
CA LEU A 633 1.03 23.16 -29.79
C LEU A 633 -0.36 22.55 -29.91
N THR A 634 -1.12 22.97 -30.92
CA THR A 634 -2.43 22.42 -31.25
C THR A 634 -2.39 21.84 -32.66
N LEU A 635 -2.48 20.51 -32.75
CA LEU A 635 -2.55 19.78 -34.01
C LEU A 635 -4.01 19.57 -34.39
N VAL A 636 -4.45 20.15 -35.50
CA VAL A 636 -5.83 20.04 -36.01
C VAL A 636 -5.86 19.41 -37.41
N PRO A 637 -6.89 18.64 -37.76
CA PRO A 637 -7.06 18.17 -39.12
C PRO A 637 -7.34 19.35 -40.07
N VAL A 638 -6.78 19.30 -41.27
CA VAL A 638 -7.14 20.21 -42.36
C VAL A 638 -8.48 19.72 -42.96
N ILE A 639 -9.39 20.67 -43.20
CA ILE A 639 -10.70 20.40 -43.83
C ILE A 639 -10.53 20.19 -45.32
#